data_AF-A0A927WY93-F1
#
_entry.id   AF-A0A927WY93-F1
#
_cell.length_a   1.000
_cell.length_b   1.000
_cell.length_c   1.000
_cell.angle_alpha   90.00
_cell.angle_beta   90.00
_cell.angle_gamma   90.00
#
_symmetry.space_group_name_H-M   'P 1'
#
loop_
_entity.id
_entity.type
_entity.pdbx_description
1 polymer ?
#
loop_
_entity_poly.entity_id
_entity_poly.type
_entity_poly.pdbx_seq_one_letter_code
_entity_poly.pdbx_strand_id
1 'polypeptide(L)'
;MKKLFKRIIPCLIVVLSIFAIVSCKDDTKYKYPSQVPLYTSDGIFAEVGNLKITNQDIYNRLLQSYGIEELENAIDAELLKDVVLTADQEEDFQDQMTNLIYGTLEVEELTEEEKADAEKSFKLDMISNGLNVDDKNNPLYYENYYRLDYKRYVKTLEVLTAEIKEADAELEEDEDPYFTDDNYLSYFTSNFHKTYKLIIVTFESEKEAIQTMKDAGINVNSLLNGWKDADNNPLTNEQVVEAFKAMYKQAYKEDCTGATEYTYADLLKIQGSSSSSAIANKAVNLENGEYTEGPLAYSDRFFLMYAEEVDTAYVYDNDDTFIVEDNETYIAEKDADNNIVEITDALKEKLFSYLVDNILATSSSAYENNINRVMYELRQAAGLEIFAEGLEIEYKSAYDTVFSTLDITDYEAFKATENESSTEIAKWNGGSLTVDEMFNALTSRYGAVITLLFVQQYVILNSEHNKVVNYVTGEVLDTEKYQEYFDEDIESYKESFENGDFETYGYPTSYGWTNFLRDYLGLSEEAAIIVDFNGTLYDDVLALYTKALYMAEVGDVEAVVLTDDEGVKTWGLKSDKWAKTHDTGVKVVDENVLPAITLAWEEADIEGVPNVDENDKPVVYAKNDYYGHFVLTTNDGKYLTNVTADQAVLEAYDDIYDETFSATASGVYVYYDKDLDGTADEFAEDDKLAESAQQLVTLIWKAAKELYDAKDFSHKESMTTYLNIVVREYELSSSISTQNVWYSYKQEGLRIKVISSSTYSNSSNVHENILTAVKGMWSDIVNYNDEDGTATSLTGQNLDPVYRYVKNSKVYNVTPYTFADKYGSFYADNGFYQLAVTKATARTAYEYKTSTKQQKPSLYIYEQYQLDSDDRDITINCSSQITTYYSPAITRVAGSDVVNKAILNSAKELLSSVKFTENNTKLHADLTYLVEAALEELDAE
;
A
#
# COMPACT_ATOMS: atom_id res chain seq x y z
N MET A 1 10.73 10.57 -6.14
CA MET A 1 11.53 9.39 -6.56
C MET A 1 11.15 8.10 -5.83
N LYS A 2 11.59 7.85 -4.58
CA LYS A 2 11.44 6.55 -3.87
C LYS A 2 10.04 5.89 -3.80
N LYS A 3 8.93 6.64 -3.92
CA LYS A 3 7.55 6.10 -3.90
C LYS A 3 7.02 5.69 -5.28
N LEU A 4 7.52 6.30 -6.37
CA LEU A 4 7.06 6.02 -7.74
C LEU A 4 7.74 4.77 -8.33
N PHE A 5 9.02 4.55 -8.04
CA PHE A 5 9.74 3.36 -8.52
C PHE A 5 9.45 2.08 -7.74
N LYS A 6 9.04 2.21 -6.47
CA LYS A 6 8.29 1.16 -5.76
C LYS A 6 6.96 0.82 -6.41
N ARG A 7 6.52 1.51 -7.47
CA ARG A 7 5.45 1.03 -8.38
C ARG A 7 6.04 0.33 -9.60
N ILE A 8 7.12 0.79 -10.22
CA ILE A 8 7.74 0.11 -11.37
C ILE A 8 8.24 -1.30 -11.01
N ILE A 9 8.79 -1.51 -9.81
CA ILE A 9 9.30 -2.83 -9.37
C ILE A 9 8.16 -3.83 -9.09
N PRO A 10 7.04 -3.47 -8.42
CA PRO A 10 5.85 -4.34 -8.29
C PRO A 10 4.90 -4.36 -9.50
N CYS A 11 4.89 -3.35 -10.38
CA CYS A 11 4.10 -3.36 -11.62
C CYS A 11 4.59 -4.44 -12.60
N LEU A 12 5.76 -5.03 -12.36
CA LEU A 12 6.27 -6.20 -13.09
C LEU A 12 5.80 -7.54 -12.45
N ILE A 13 5.04 -7.50 -11.35
CA ILE A 13 4.51 -8.66 -10.61
C ILE A 13 2.96 -8.67 -10.54
N VAL A 14 2.28 -7.58 -10.94
CA VAL A 14 0.81 -7.50 -10.86
C VAL A 14 0.19 -7.26 -12.25
N VAL A 15 -0.04 -8.34 -12.99
CA VAL A 15 -0.96 -8.37 -14.16
C VAL A 15 -2.20 -9.25 -13.91
N LEU A 16 -2.44 -9.65 -12.66
CA LEU A 16 -3.74 -10.20 -12.26
C LEU A 16 -4.26 -9.45 -11.03
N SER A 17 -4.73 -8.22 -11.27
CA SER A 17 -5.76 -7.66 -10.40
C SER A 17 -7.02 -8.51 -10.62
N ILE A 18 -7.21 -9.50 -9.76
CA ILE A 18 -8.51 -10.13 -9.53
C ILE A 18 -9.45 -8.99 -9.13
N PHE A 19 -10.25 -8.51 -10.08
CA PHE A 19 -11.35 -7.62 -9.78
C PHE A 19 -12.37 -8.43 -8.97
N ALA A 20 -12.61 -7.98 -7.74
CA ALA A 20 -13.61 -8.54 -6.85
C ALA A 20 -15.02 -8.13 -7.31
N ILE A 21 -15.81 -9.13 -7.70
CA ILE A 21 -17.26 -9.36 -7.51
C ILE A 21 -18.23 -8.22 -7.88
N VAL A 22 -19.07 -8.48 -8.91
CA VAL A 22 -20.55 -8.48 -8.77
C VAL A 22 -21.14 -9.68 -9.52
N SER A 23 -22.06 -10.38 -8.84
CA SER A 23 -22.85 -11.51 -9.33
C SER A 23 -23.68 -11.16 -10.57
N CYS A 24 -23.38 -11.77 -11.71
CA CYS A 24 -24.39 -11.98 -12.76
C CYS A 24 -25.02 -13.35 -12.58
N LYS A 25 -26.36 -13.38 -12.45
CA LYS A 25 -27.15 -14.63 -12.44
C LYS A 25 -26.95 -15.38 -13.75
N ASP A 26 -26.94 -16.71 -13.63
CA ASP A 26 -26.98 -17.70 -14.72
C ASP A 26 -27.89 -17.30 -15.88
N ASP A 27 -27.36 -16.65 -16.91
CA ASP A 27 -28.01 -16.64 -18.21
C ASP A 27 -27.51 -17.85 -19.01
N THR A 28 -28.14 -19.00 -18.73
CA THR A 28 -27.94 -20.32 -19.39
C THR A 28 -28.19 -20.33 -20.91
N LYS A 29 -28.20 -19.17 -21.56
CA LYS A 29 -28.45 -18.97 -22.98
C LYS A 29 -27.40 -18.10 -23.70
N TYR A 30 -26.35 -17.64 -23.03
CA TYR A 30 -25.29 -16.95 -23.74
C TYR A 30 -24.60 -17.92 -24.70
N LYS A 31 -24.62 -17.59 -25.99
CA LYS A 31 -24.06 -18.42 -27.05
C LYS A 31 -22.81 -17.73 -27.58
N TYR A 32 -21.67 -18.21 -27.09
CA TYR A 32 -20.35 -17.79 -27.52
C TYR A 32 -20.25 -17.69 -29.06
N PRO A 33 -19.81 -16.56 -29.61
CA PRO A 33 -19.73 -16.33 -31.04
C PRO A 33 -18.80 -17.33 -31.72
N SER A 34 -19.12 -17.68 -32.97
CA SER A 34 -18.34 -18.63 -33.76
C SER A 34 -17.07 -18.04 -34.37
N GLN A 35 -16.92 -16.72 -34.32
CA GLN A 35 -15.78 -15.96 -34.82
C GLN A 35 -15.34 -14.93 -33.78
N VAL A 36 -14.06 -15.00 -33.40
CA VAL A 36 -13.39 -14.01 -32.55
C VAL A 36 -12.40 -13.24 -33.42
N PRO A 37 -12.29 -11.91 -33.29
CA PRO A 37 -11.26 -11.14 -33.98
C PRO A 37 -9.89 -11.49 -33.40
N LEU A 38 -9.10 -12.24 -34.18
CA LEU A 38 -7.78 -12.71 -33.76
C LEU A 38 -6.69 -11.97 -34.54
N TYR A 39 -5.67 -11.51 -33.82
CA TYR A 39 -4.43 -11.09 -34.46
C TYR A 39 -3.60 -12.34 -34.79
N THR A 40 -3.70 -12.80 -36.03
CA THR A 40 -2.92 -13.96 -36.51
C THR A 40 -1.74 -13.50 -37.35
N SER A 41 -0.54 -13.50 -36.76
CA SER A 41 0.70 -13.17 -37.47
C SER A 41 1.86 -13.99 -36.93
N ASP A 42 2.55 -14.70 -37.83
CA ASP A 42 3.85 -15.33 -37.55
C ASP A 42 5.00 -14.29 -37.54
N GLY A 43 4.67 -13.00 -37.59
CA GLY A 43 5.62 -11.89 -37.54
C GLY A 43 6.35 -11.84 -36.20
N ILE A 44 7.62 -11.47 -36.26
CA ILE A 44 8.43 -11.20 -35.07
C ILE A 44 8.20 -9.74 -34.71
N PHE A 45 7.98 -9.43 -33.43
CA PHE A 45 7.90 -8.06 -32.91
C PHE A 45 9.30 -7.58 -32.52
N ALA A 46 9.97 -8.39 -31.68
CA ALA A 46 11.30 -8.14 -31.19
C ALA A 46 12.12 -9.43 -31.09
N GLU A 47 13.44 -9.30 -31.24
CA GLU A 47 14.42 -10.34 -30.92
C GLU A 47 15.19 -9.92 -29.66
N VAL A 48 15.25 -10.79 -28.65
CA VAL A 48 16.06 -10.60 -27.44
C VAL A 48 17.14 -11.69 -27.45
N GLY A 49 18.37 -11.32 -27.78
CA GLY A 49 19.42 -12.30 -28.05
C GLY A 49 19.01 -13.26 -29.17
N ASN A 50 18.73 -14.53 -28.83
CA ASN A 50 18.24 -15.53 -29.77
C ASN A 50 16.74 -15.84 -29.62
N LEU A 51 16.07 -15.30 -28.60
CA LEU A 51 14.63 -15.44 -28.42
C LEU A 51 13.89 -14.57 -29.44
N LYS A 52 12.86 -15.14 -30.05
CA LYS A 52 11.96 -14.43 -30.96
C LYS A 52 10.63 -14.23 -30.28
N ILE A 53 10.25 -12.98 -30.11
CA ILE A 53 8.96 -12.61 -29.53
C ILE A 53 8.02 -12.33 -30.70
N THR A 54 6.93 -13.07 -30.80
CA THR A 54 5.98 -12.93 -31.91
C THR A 54 5.05 -11.74 -31.68
N ASN A 55 4.48 -11.20 -32.77
CA ASN A 55 3.45 -10.17 -32.64
C ASN A 55 2.21 -10.71 -31.91
N GLN A 56 1.87 -11.99 -32.08
CA GLN A 56 0.71 -12.60 -31.42
C GLN A 56 0.90 -12.69 -29.90
N ASP A 57 2.09 -13.07 -29.42
CA ASP A 57 2.36 -13.15 -27.98
C ASP A 57 2.34 -11.78 -27.32
N ILE A 58 2.90 -10.76 -27.98
CA ILE A 58 2.83 -9.36 -27.53
C ILE A 58 1.37 -8.90 -27.51
N TYR A 59 0.62 -9.17 -28.57
CA TYR A 59 -0.76 -8.72 -28.69
C TYR A 59 -1.65 -9.31 -27.58
N ASN A 60 -1.62 -10.62 -27.37
CA ASN A 60 -2.47 -11.28 -26.38
C ASN A 60 -2.17 -10.76 -24.97
N ARG A 61 -0.89 -10.63 -24.60
CA ARG A 61 -0.49 -10.06 -23.30
C ARG A 61 -0.95 -8.62 -23.14
N LEU A 62 -0.69 -7.77 -24.12
CA LEU A 62 -1.07 -6.37 -24.03
C LEU A 62 -2.59 -6.16 -24.07
N LEU A 63 -3.32 -6.98 -24.83
CA LEU A 63 -4.79 -6.91 -24.87
C LEU A 63 -5.40 -7.30 -23.52
N GLN A 64 -4.89 -8.35 -22.88
CA GLN A 64 -5.33 -8.78 -21.56
C GLN A 64 -5.01 -7.73 -20.48
N SER A 65 -3.85 -7.06 -20.55
CA SER A 65 -3.43 -6.14 -19.51
C SER A 65 -3.94 -4.70 -19.68
N TYR A 66 -4.08 -4.24 -20.93
CA TYR A 66 -4.33 -2.83 -21.28
C TYR A 66 -5.43 -2.64 -22.32
N GLY A 67 -6.09 -3.72 -22.77
CA GLY A 67 -7.05 -3.66 -23.87
C GLY A 67 -8.29 -2.84 -23.56
N ILE A 68 -8.80 -2.89 -22.33
CA ILE A 68 -9.94 -2.04 -21.91
C ILE A 68 -9.54 -0.57 -21.95
N GLU A 69 -8.40 -0.19 -21.35
CA GLU A 69 -7.95 1.20 -21.32
C GLU A 69 -7.78 1.77 -22.74
N GLU A 70 -7.14 1.02 -23.64
CA GLU A 70 -6.94 1.46 -25.02
C GLU A 70 -8.26 1.48 -25.83
N LEU A 71 -9.15 0.53 -25.60
CA LEU A 71 -10.48 0.52 -26.21
C LEU A 71 -11.25 1.78 -25.81
N GLU A 72 -11.27 2.07 -24.52
CA GLU A 72 -11.94 3.22 -23.95
C GLU A 72 -11.34 4.55 -24.44
N ASN A 73 -10.01 4.68 -24.44
CA ASN A 73 -9.32 5.85 -24.98
C ASN A 73 -9.63 6.08 -26.46
N ALA A 74 -9.66 5.01 -27.27
CA ALA A 74 -9.97 5.11 -28.69
C ALA A 74 -11.42 5.60 -28.94
N ILE A 75 -12.38 5.09 -28.17
CA ILE A 75 -13.78 5.50 -28.29
C ILE A 75 -13.97 6.93 -27.77
N ASP A 76 -13.46 7.23 -26.59
CA ASP A 76 -13.67 8.53 -25.94
C ASP A 76 -12.99 9.66 -26.70
N ALA A 77 -11.82 9.42 -27.29
CA ALA A 77 -11.17 10.41 -28.16
C ALA A 77 -12.08 10.82 -29.33
N GLU A 78 -12.86 9.88 -29.88
CA GLU A 78 -13.82 10.14 -30.94
C GLU A 78 -15.11 10.79 -30.42
N LEU A 79 -15.64 10.35 -29.27
CA LEU A 79 -16.85 10.90 -28.66
C LEU A 79 -16.65 12.34 -28.13
N LEU A 80 -15.45 12.66 -27.65
CA LEU A 80 -15.10 13.94 -27.03
C LEU A 80 -14.31 14.87 -27.95
N LYS A 81 -14.15 14.53 -29.23
CA LYS A 81 -13.37 15.33 -30.20
C LYS A 81 -13.90 16.76 -30.34
N ASP A 82 -15.22 16.94 -30.20
CA ASP A 82 -15.91 18.23 -30.35
C ASP A 82 -16.02 19.01 -29.04
N VAL A 83 -15.56 18.44 -27.91
CA VAL A 83 -15.44 19.16 -26.63
C VAL A 83 -14.28 20.16 -26.73
N VAL A 84 -14.59 21.46 -26.62
CA VAL A 84 -13.63 22.56 -26.67
C VAL A 84 -13.54 23.19 -25.29
N LEU A 85 -12.33 23.25 -24.74
CA LEU A 85 -12.06 23.86 -23.44
C LEU A 85 -12.20 25.39 -23.54
N THR A 86 -12.78 26.01 -22.51
CA THR A 86 -12.77 27.47 -22.34
C THR A 86 -11.36 27.98 -22.02
N ALA A 87 -11.16 29.30 -21.99
CA ALA A 87 -9.86 29.86 -21.61
C ALA A 87 -9.49 29.48 -20.17
N ASP A 88 -10.44 29.60 -19.25
CA ASP A 88 -10.26 29.27 -17.83
C ASP A 88 -9.97 27.77 -17.65
N GLN A 89 -10.70 26.90 -18.35
CA GLN A 89 -10.45 25.45 -18.35
C GLN A 89 -9.09 25.07 -18.95
N GLU A 90 -8.61 25.83 -19.94
CA GLU A 90 -7.27 25.61 -20.49
C GLU A 90 -6.20 26.02 -19.46
N GLU A 91 -6.42 27.11 -18.71
CA GLU A 91 -5.55 27.54 -17.61
C GLU A 91 -5.51 26.49 -16.49
N ASP A 92 -6.68 26.02 -16.02
CA ASP A 92 -6.80 24.94 -15.04
C ASP A 92 -6.04 23.67 -15.47
N PHE A 93 -6.17 23.28 -16.75
CA PHE A 93 -5.45 22.14 -17.29
C PHE A 93 -3.93 22.34 -17.26
N GLN A 94 -3.43 23.54 -17.57
CA GLN A 94 -2.00 23.83 -17.50
C GLN A 94 -1.49 23.86 -16.05
N ASP A 95 -2.31 24.29 -15.09
CA ASP A 95 -1.99 24.25 -13.66
C ASP A 95 -1.91 22.81 -13.17
N GLN A 96 -2.88 21.95 -13.54
CA GLN A 96 -2.82 20.52 -13.25
C GLN A 96 -1.56 19.88 -13.84
N MET A 97 -1.19 20.25 -15.07
CA MET A 97 0.03 19.74 -15.70
C MET A 97 1.30 20.23 -14.99
N THR A 98 1.33 21.50 -14.59
CA THR A 98 2.44 22.08 -13.84
C THR A 98 2.62 21.36 -12.51
N ASN A 99 1.53 21.14 -11.77
CA ASN A 99 1.54 20.39 -10.53
C ASN A 99 1.91 18.92 -10.72
N LEU A 100 1.50 18.29 -11.83
CA LEU A 100 1.90 16.91 -12.17
C LEU A 100 3.42 16.81 -12.42
N ILE A 101 4.02 17.80 -13.07
CA ILE A 101 5.45 17.81 -13.39
C ILE A 101 6.29 18.17 -12.16
N TYR A 102 5.91 19.23 -11.44
CA TYR A 102 6.74 19.84 -10.39
C TYR A 102 6.28 19.54 -8.96
N GLY A 103 5.08 19.02 -8.76
CA GLY A 103 4.47 18.78 -7.45
C GLY A 103 4.02 20.05 -6.72
N THR A 104 4.06 21.20 -7.38
CA THR A 104 3.61 22.51 -6.88
C THR A 104 3.32 23.44 -8.05
N LEU A 105 2.47 24.45 -7.83
CA LEU A 105 2.28 25.58 -8.73
C LEU A 105 3.33 26.67 -8.53
N GLU A 106 3.93 26.76 -7.34
CA GLU A 106 4.98 27.72 -6.98
C GLU A 106 6.36 27.28 -7.50
N VAL A 107 6.45 27.05 -8.81
CA VAL A 107 7.66 26.50 -9.47
C VAL A 107 8.88 27.42 -9.28
N GLU A 108 8.67 28.72 -9.12
CA GLU A 108 9.72 29.70 -8.83
C GLU A 108 10.38 29.53 -7.45
N GLU A 109 9.72 28.88 -6.50
CA GLU A 109 10.28 28.58 -5.18
C GLU A 109 11.24 27.39 -5.22
N LEU A 110 11.16 26.55 -6.26
CA LEU A 110 12.04 25.41 -6.46
C LEU A 110 13.43 25.86 -6.94
N THR A 111 14.46 25.22 -6.40
CA THR A 111 15.81 25.31 -6.92
C THR A 111 15.92 24.63 -8.30
N GLU A 112 16.95 24.99 -9.07
CA GLU A 112 17.20 24.36 -10.38
C GLU A 112 17.49 22.86 -10.28
N GLU A 113 17.98 22.38 -9.14
CA GLU A 113 18.18 20.96 -8.86
C GLU A 113 16.85 20.25 -8.64
N GLU A 114 15.95 20.83 -7.82
CA GLU A 114 14.61 20.28 -7.58
C GLU A 114 13.77 20.22 -8.85
N LYS A 115 13.85 21.23 -9.73
CA LYS A 115 13.17 21.23 -11.04
C LYS A 115 13.67 20.11 -11.94
N ALA A 116 14.99 19.94 -12.04
CA ALA A 116 15.59 18.90 -12.86
C ALA A 116 15.20 17.49 -12.36
N ASP A 117 15.15 17.29 -11.05
CA ASP A 117 14.72 16.04 -10.42
C ASP A 117 13.23 15.75 -10.65
N ALA A 118 12.39 16.79 -10.60
CA ALA A 118 10.96 16.68 -10.88
C ALA A 118 10.70 16.33 -12.36
N GLU A 119 11.34 17.04 -13.30
CA GLU A 119 11.24 16.75 -14.74
C GLU A 119 11.74 15.35 -15.10
N LYS A 120 12.82 14.90 -14.46
CA LYS A 120 13.34 13.54 -14.64
C LYS A 120 12.35 12.49 -14.11
N SER A 121 11.78 12.72 -12.92
CA SER A 121 10.77 11.83 -12.33
C SER A 121 9.52 11.75 -13.20
N PHE A 122 9.05 12.90 -13.68
CA PHE A 122 7.91 13.00 -14.60
C PHE A 122 8.19 12.27 -15.91
N LYS A 123 9.34 12.52 -16.55
CA LYS A 123 9.73 11.87 -17.82
C LYS A 123 9.71 10.35 -17.70
N LEU A 124 10.24 9.82 -16.61
CA LEU A 124 10.21 8.40 -16.34
C LEU A 124 8.78 7.88 -16.20
N ASP A 125 7.95 8.52 -15.37
CA ASP A 125 6.56 8.09 -15.19
C ASP A 125 5.81 8.05 -16.52
N MET A 126 6.00 9.06 -17.37
CA MET A 126 5.39 9.11 -18.69
C MET A 126 5.87 7.96 -19.58
N ILE A 127 7.18 7.71 -19.67
CA ILE A 127 7.72 6.62 -20.49
C ILE A 127 7.30 5.24 -19.95
N SER A 128 7.22 5.07 -18.62
CA SER A 128 6.71 3.85 -17.99
C SER A 128 5.24 3.59 -18.29
N ASN A 129 4.44 4.65 -18.47
CA ASN A 129 3.05 4.58 -18.95
C ASN A 129 2.93 4.55 -20.49
N GLY A 130 4.07 4.41 -21.20
CA GLY A 130 4.12 4.31 -22.65
C GLY A 130 3.93 5.63 -23.42
N LEU A 131 3.89 6.76 -22.70
CA LEU A 131 3.64 8.08 -23.26
C LEU A 131 4.91 8.71 -23.82
N ASN A 132 4.73 9.57 -24.82
CA ASN A 132 5.80 10.33 -25.44
C ASN A 132 5.94 11.69 -24.74
N VAL A 133 7.17 12.04 -24.33
CA VAL A 133 7.48 13.34 -23.72
C VAL A 133 8.22 14.32 -24.63
N ASP A 134 8.81 13.82 -25.72
CA ASP A 134 9.79 14.56 -26.52
C ASP A 134 9.20 15.11 -27.84
N ASP A 135 8.06 14.60 -28.33
CA ASP A 135 7.44 14.96 -29.61
C ASP A 135 5.96 15.31 -29.47
N LYS A 136 5.65 16.61 -29.50
CA LYS A 136 4.29 17.16 -29.46
C LYS A 136 3.39 16.71 -30.61
N ASN A 137 3.96 16.24 -31.72
CA ASN A 137 3.17 15.76 -32.86
C ASN A 137 2.88 14.26 -32.77
N ASN A 138 3.44 13.57 -31.78
CA ASN A 138 3.14 12.17 -31.53
C ASN A 138 1.71 12.06 -30.96
N PRO A 139 0.85 11.17 -31.48
CA PRO A 139 -0.47 10.93 -30.89
C PRO A 139 -0.41 10.59 -29.39
N LEU A 140 0.64 9.86 -28.98
CA LEU A 140 0.90 9.48 -27.60
C LEU A 140 1.63 10.56 -26.78
N TYR A 141 1.71 11.80 -27.26
CA TYR A 141 2.26 12.89 -26.46
C TYR A 141 1.48 12.99 -25.14
N TYR A 142 2.18 13.01 -24.00
CA TYR A 142 1.54 12.92 -22.68
C TYR A 142 0.41 13.93 -22.49
N GLU A 143 0.57 15.15 -23.03
CA GLU A 143 -0.43 16.21 -22.90
C GLU A 143 -1.74 15.81 -23.61
N ASN A 144 -1.69 15.05 -24.72
CA ASN A 144 -2.90 14.56 -25.38
C ASN A 144 -3.66 13.55 -24.51
N TYR A 145 -2.93 12.69 -23.79
CA TYR A 145 -3.50 11.69 -22.88
C TYR A 145 -4.24 12.38 -21.73
N TYR A 146 -3.54 13.23 -20.97
CA TYR A 146 -4.16 13.96 -19.86
C TYR A 146 -5.24 14.94 -20.30
N ARG A 147 -5.14 15.49 -21.52
CA ARG A 147 -6.18 16.35 -22.07
C ARG A 147 -7.44 15.56 -22.41
N LEU A 148 -7.33 14.29 -22.81
CA LEU A 148 -8.50 13.43 -22.97
C LEU A 148 -9.17 13.19 -21.60
N ASP A 149 -8.39 12.90 -20.56
CA ASP A 149 -8.89 12.76 -19.19
C ASP A 149 -9.58 14.03 -18.69
N TYR A 150 -8.97 15.19 -18.92
CA TYR A 150 -9.56 16.47 -18.55
C TYR A 150 -10.86 16.75 -19.34
N LYS A 151 -10.94 16.34 -20.62
CA LYS A 151 -12.19 16.41 -21.38
C LYS A 151 -13.28 15.48 -20.84
N ARG A 152 -12.93 14.29 -20.35
CA ARG A 152 -13.87 13.38 -19.68
C ARG A 152 -14.45 14.06 -18.43
N TYR A 153 -13.58 14.68 -17.63
CA TYR A 153 -13.98 15.48 -16.48
C TYR A 153 -14.91 16.64 -16.85
N VAL A 154 -14.53 17.49 -17.82
CA VAL A 154 -15.38 18.61 -18.27
C VAL A 154 -16.73 18.13 -18.80
N LYS A 155 -16.75 17.02 -19.54
CA LYS A 155 -18.02 16.45 -20.02
C LYS A 155 -18.88 15.92 -18.88
N THR A 156 -18.26 15.31 -17.87
CA THR A 156 -18.95 14.81 -16.68
C THR A 156 -19.55 15.96 -15.88
N LEU A 157 -18.81 17.06 -15.68
CA LEU A 157 -19.33 18.30 -15.09
C LEU A 157 -20.56 18.84 -15.83
N GLU A 158 -20.52 18.85 -17.18
CA GLU A 158 -21.64 19.30 -18.00
C GLU A 158 -22.88 18.42 -17.78
N VAL A 159 -22.71 17.10 -17.75
CA VAL A 159 -23.81 16.13 -17.56
C VAL A 159 -24.38 16.22 -16.15
N LEU A 160 -23.55 16.17 -15.11
CA LEU A 160 -24.00 16.30 -13.72
C LEU A 160 -24.72 17.63 -13.47
N THR A 161 -24.19 18.73 -14.02
CA THR A 161 -24.85 20.05 -13.94
C THR A 161 -26.25 20.02 -14.55
N ALA A 162 -26.44 19.33 -15.67
CA ALA A 162 -27.73 19.22 -16.34
C ALA A 162 -28.69 18.31 -15.55
N GLU A 163 -28.22 17.15 -15.10
CA GLU A 163 -29.00 16.20 -14.30
C GLU A 163 -29.52 16.83 -13.00
N ILE A 164 -28.66 17.53 -12.27
CA ILE A 164 -29.04 18.21 -11.02
C ILE A 164 -30.09 19.29 -11.29
N LYS A 165 -29.91 20.10 -12.34
CA LYS A 165 -30.88 21.15 -12.70
C LYS A 165 -32.21 20.59 -13.15
N GLU A 166 -32.21 19.44 -13.84
CA GLU A 166 -33.42 18.75 -14.26
C GLU A 166 -34.15 18.16 -13.05
N ALA A 167 -33.44 17.45 -12.16
CA ALA A 167 -33.99 16.93 -10.92
C ALA A 167 -34.61 18.04 -10.07
N ASP A 168 -33.90 19.16 -9.88
CA ASP A 168 -34.39 20.30 -9.10
C ASP A 168 -35.62 20.98 -9.73
N ALA A 169 -35.75 20.92 -11.06
CA ALA A 169 -36.91 21.48 -11.77
C ALA A 169 -38.17 20.61 -11.66
N GLU A 170 -38.02 19.33 -11.32
CA GLU A 170 -39.12 18.36 -11.20
C GLU A 170 -39.65 18.19 -9.77
N LEU A 171 -39.02 18.82 -8.78
CA LEU A 171 -39.40 18.71 -7.36
C LEU A 171 -40.85 19.11 -7.08
N GLU A 172 -41.51 18.34 -6.23
CA GLU A 172 -42.77 18.75 -5.61
C GLU A 172 -42.52 19.84 -4.52
N GLU A 173 -43.57 20.56 -4.10
CA GLU A 173 -43.46 21.74 -3.21
C GLU A 173 -42.87 21.42 -1.82
N ASP A 174 -42.74 20.14 -1.47
CA ASP A 174 -42.24 19.59 -0.21
C ASP A 174 -40.97 18.72 -0.33
N GLU A 175 -40.34 18.65 -1.50
CA GLU A 175 -39.06 17.95 -1.71
C GLU A 175 -37.87 18.92 -1.65
N ASP A 176 -36.75 18.45 -1.08
CA ASP A 176 -35.53 19.25 -0.97
C ASP A 176 -34.76 19.26 -2.30
N PRO A 177 -34.15 20.39 -2.69
CA PRO A 177 -33.24 20.44 -3.83
C PRO A 177 -32.01 19.57 -3.59
N TYR A 178 -31.37 19.14 -4.68
CA TYR A 178 -30.18 18.30 -4.66
C TYR A 178 -29.10 18.89 -3.76
N PHE A 179 -28.86 20.20 -3.87
CA PHE A 179 -28.07 20.96 -2.91
C PHE A 179 -28.99 21.76 -2.00
N THR A 180 -29.04 21.36 -0.74
CA THR A 180 -29.74 22.09 0.31
C THR A 180 -29.01 23.37 0.68
N ASP A 181 -29.71 24.31 1.33
CA ASP A 181 -29.13 25.54 1.85
C ASP A 181 -27.96 25.27 2.81
N ASP A 182 -28.02 24.17 3.57
CA ASP A 182 -26.94 23.71 4.45
C ASP A 182 -25.70 23.27 3.66
N ASN A 183 -25.86 22.63 2.49
CA ASN A 183 -24.73 22.26 1.64
C ASN A 183 -23.99 23.50 1.14
N TYR A 184 -24.76 24.49 0.65
CA TYR A 184 -24.23 25.77 0.20
C TYR A 184 -23.54 26.55 1.32
N LEU A 185 -24.17 26.64 2.49
CA LEU A 185 -23.63 27.32 3.65
C LEU A 185 -22.35 26.66 4.14
N SER A 186 -22.33 25.33 4.22
CA SER A 186 -21.16 24.55 4.64
C SER A 186 -20.00 24.76 3.68
N TYR A 187 -20.24 24.64 2.37
CA TYR A 187 -19.20 24.87 1.37
C TYR A 187 -18.64 26.29 1.42
N PHE A 188 -19.51 27.30 1.51
CA PHE A 188 -19.09 28.69 1.60
C PHE A 188 -18.24 28.95 2.86
N THR A 189 -18.72 28.53 4.03
CA THR A 189 -18.02 28.77 5.31
C THR A 189 -16.72 28.00 5.45
N SER A 190 -16.59 26.85 4.78
CA SER A 190 -15.36 26.05 4.77
C SER A 190 -14.29 26.56 3.80
N ASN A 191 -14.66 27.26 2.72
CA ASN A 191 -13.71 27.57 1.62
C ASN A 191 -13.49 29.06 1.36
N PHE A 192 -14.33 29.95 1.92
CA PHE A 192 -14.22 31.39 1.71
C PHE A 192 -13.92 32.09 3.03
N HIS A 193 -12.88 32.91 3.06
CA HIS A 193 -12.38 33.53 4.28
C HIS A 193 -12.01 35.01 4.10
N LYS A 194 -12.05 35.79 5.17
CA LYS A 194 -11.68 37.21 5.13
C LYS A 194 -10.16 37.39 5.18
N THR A 195 -9.69 38.56 4.79
CA THR A 195 -8.34 39.04 5.10
C THR A 195 -8.37 39.87 6.38
N TYR A 196 -7.34 39.75 7.23
CA TYR A 196 -7.33 40.34 8.56
C TYR A 196 -6.06 41.15 8.81
N LYS A 197 -6.16 42.36 9.37
CA LYS A 197 -5.05 43.06 10.02
C LYS A 197 -5.08 42.83 11.52
N LEU A 198 -4.21 41.95 11.98
CA LEU A 198 -4.18 41.49 13.36
C LEU A 198 -2.86 41.82 14.06
N ILE A 199 -2.92 42.01 15.37
CA ILE A 199 -1.77 41.87 16.26
C ILE A 199 -1.95 40.55 17.01
N ILE A 200 -1.08 39.57 16.74
CA ILE A 200 -1.09 38.26 17.40
C ILE A 200 0.15 38.17 18.29
N VAL A 201 -0.05 37.73 19.54
CA VAL A 201 1.05 37.45 20.48
C VAL A 201 0.90 36.03 21.01
N THR A 202 1.93 35.22 20.84
CA THR A 202 1.97 33.81 21.25
C THR A 202 2.90 33.58 22.43
N PHE A 203 2.59 32.58 23.26
CA PHE A 203 3.23 32.29 24.55
C PHE A 203 3.39 30.79 24.74
N GLU A 204 4.45 30.36 25.45
CA GLU A 204 4.70 28.95 25.76
C GLU A 204 3.80 28.42 26.88
N SER A 205 3.19 29.32 27.66
CA SER A 205 2.28 28.92 28.74
C SER A 205 1.28 30.01 29.10
N GLU A 206 0.11 29.61 29.61
CA GLU A 206 -0.91 30.53 30.12
C GLU A 206 -0.34 31.47 31.21
N LYS A 207 0.55 30.93 32.06
CA LYS A 207 1.18 31.70 33.13
C LYS A 207 2.05 32.83 32.58
N GLU A 208 2.77 32.58 31.49
CA GLU A 208 3.58 33.58 30.80
C GLU A 208 2.68 34.66 30.18
N ALA A 209 1.60 34.26 29.52
CA ALA A 209 0.61 35.19 28.95
C ALA A 209 0.00 36.09 30.04
N ILE A 210 -0.49 35.51 31.13
CA ILE A 210 -1.07 36.25 32.27
C ILE A 210 -0.07 37.21 32.89
N GLN A 211 1.20 36.82 33.02
CA GLN A 211 2.23 37.71 33.57
C GLN A 211 2.52 38.88 32.61
N THR A 212 2.60 38.61 31.32
CA THR A 212 2.82 39.62 30.28
C THR A 212 1.66 40.62 30.20
N MET A 213 0.41 40.15 30.37
CA MET A 213 -0.76 41.01 30.50
C MET A 213 -0.69 41.93 31.73
N LYS A 214 -0.27 41.41 32.89
CA LYS A 214 -0.09 42.22 34.11
C LYS A 214 0.99 43.29 33.92
N ASP A 215 2.10 42.92 33.29
CA ASP A 215 3.22 43.83 33.02
C ASP A 215 2.80 44.94 32.04
N ALA A 216 1.87 44.64 31.12
CA ALA A 216 1.20 45.59 30.24
C ALA A 216 0.11 46.42 30.94
N GLY A 217 -0.09 46.26 32.25
CA GLY A 217 -1.02 47.07 33.05
C GLY A 217 -2.47 46.56 33.09
N ILE A 218 -2.73 45.33 32.64
CA ILE A 218 -4.06 44.74 32.58
C ILE A 218 -4.41 44.04 33.91
N ASN A 219 -5.60 44.31 34.44
CA ASN A 219 -6.15 43.63 35.59
C ASN A 219 -6.74 42.26 35.20
N VAL A 220 -5.90 41.23 35.29
CA VAL A 220 -6.26 39.85 34.93
C VAL A 220 -7.32 39.20 35.84
N ASN A 221 -7.75 39.86 36.93
CA ASN A 221 -8.83 39.34 37.77
C ASN A 221 -10.23 39.71 37.26
N SER A 222 -10.34 40.48 36.16
CA SER A 222 -11.60 40.97 35.59
C SER A 222 -11.63 40.86 34.07
N LEU A 223 -11.24 39.71 33.51
CA LEU A 223 -11.15 39.54 32.05
C LEU A 223 -12.52 39.40 31.36
N LEU A 224 -13.53 38.84 32.03
CA LEU A 224 -14.85 38.47 31.46
C LEU A 224 -15.75 39.63 30.95
N ASN A 225 -15.29 40.88 30.95
CA ASN A 225 -16.08 42.04 30.49
C ASN A 225 -15.15 43.14 29.94
N GLY A 226 -14.20 42.75 29.08
CA GLY A 226 -13.15 43.63 28.56
C GLY A 226 -12.04 43.97 29.56
N TRP A 227 -10.92 44.47 29.02
CA TRP A 227 -9.72 44.77 29.80
C TRP A 227 -9.90 46.03 30.66
N LYS A 228 -9.39 45.95 31.89
CA LYS A 228 -9.39 47.04 32.87
C LYS A 228 -7.98 47.32 33.38
N ASP A 229 -7.74 48.56 33.78
CA ASP A 229 -6.49 48.97 34.41
C ASP A 229 -6.39 48.46 35.87
N ALA A 230 -5.25 48.71 36.51
CA ALA A 230 -5.02 48.34 37.91
C ALA A 230 -6.00 49.00 38.91
N ASP A 231 -6.60 50.12 38.54
CA ASP A 231 -7.60 50.85 39.32
C ASP A 231 -9.04 50.42 38.98
N ASN A 232 -9.19 49.39 38.14
CA ASN A 232 -10.44 48.77 37.69
C ASN A 232 -11.30 49.64 36.76
N ASN A 233 -10.69 50.59 36.04
CA ASN A 233 -11.34 51.36 34.97
C ASN A 233 -11.22 50.61 33.63
N PRO A 234 -12.27 50.57 32.78
CA PRO A 234 -12.18 50.02 31.42
C PRO A 234 -11.14 50.75 30.57
N LEU A 235 -10.37 50.00 29.77
CA LEU A 235 -9.43 50.56 28.80
C LEU A 235 -10.19 51.10 27.57
N THR A 236 -9.68 52.18 26.97
CA THR A 236 -10.09 52.60 25.63
C THR A 236 -9.42 51.74 24.55
N ASN A 237 -9.93 51.72 23.31
CA ASN A 237 -9.30 50.97 22.22
C ASN A 237 -7.84 51.38 21.99
N GLU A 238 -7.51 52.68 22.06
CA GLU A 238 -6.13 53.15 21.99
C GLU A 238 -5.25 52.52 23.09
N GLN A 239 -5.77 52.40 24.31
CA GLN A 239 -5.04 51.77 25.41
C GLN A 239 -4.90 50.26 25.25
N VAL A 240 -5.90 49.59 24.66
CA VAL A 240 -5.84 48.15 24.31
C VAL A 240 -4.75 47.91 23.27
N VAL A 241 -4.71 48.71 22.20
CA VAL A 241 -3.67 48.62 21.15
C VAL A 241 -2.28 48.81 21.74
N GLU A 242 -2.09 49.83 22.58
CA GLU A 242 -0.78 50.06 23.22
C GLU A 242 -0.39 48.92 24.17
N ALA A 243 -1.36 48.30 24.86
CA ALA A 243 -1.10 47.11 25.66
C ALA A 243 -0.66 45.92 24.78
N PHE A 244 -1.31 45.68 23.63
CA PHE A 244 -0.90 44.65 22.67
C PHE A 244 0.52 44.89 22.11
N LYS A 245 0.85 46.13 21.74
CA LYS A 245 2.21 46.48 21.29
C LYS A 245 3.26 46.26 22.38
N ALA A 246 2.94 46.58 23.63
CA ALA A 246 3.83 46.33 24.77
C ALA A 246 4.07 44.83 24.98
N MET A 247 3.01 44.01 24.89
CA MET A 247 3.11 42.56 25.00
C MET A 247 3.88 41.93 23.83
N TYR A 248 3.64 42.38 22.60
CA TYR A 248 4.38 41.95 21.41
C TYR A 248 5.88 42.19 21.59
N LYS A 249 6.25 43.40 22.03
CA LYS A 249 7.65 43.74 22.33
C LYS A 249 8.27 42.90 23.43
N GLN A 250 7.48 42.58 24.45
CA GLN A 250 7.94 41.71 25.53
C GLN A 250 8.15 40.27 25.05
N ALA A 251 7.26 39.72 24.21
CA ALA A 251 7.32 38.37 23.69
C ALA A 251 8.45 38.20 22.66
N TYR A 252 8.47 39.02 21.62
CA TYR A 252 9.36 38.85 20.46
C TYR A 252 10.67 39.67 20.54
N LYS A 253 10.82 40.54 21.55
CA LYS A 253 11.97 41.45 21.73
C LYS A 253 12.14 42.50 20.61
N GLU A 254 11.07 42.78 19.88
CA GLU A 254 11.03 43.73 18.76
C GLU A 254 9.88 44.73 18.90
N ASP A 255 10.02 45.94 18.38
CA ASP A 255 8.94 46.93 18.40
C ASP A 255 7.82 46.51 17.44
N CYS A 256 6.57 46.49 17.92
CA CYS A 256 5.40 46.26 17.07
C CYS A 256 5.13 47.50 16.21
N THR A 257 5.31 47.38 14.89
CA THR A 257 5.12 48.48 13.93
C THR A 257 3.65 48.79 13.64
N GLY A 258 2.73 47.91 14.03
CA GLY A 258 1.29 47.98 13.79
C GLY A 258 0.69 46.57 13.67
N ALA A 259 -0.59 46.45 13.30
CA ALA A 259 -1.13 45.16 12.88
C ALA A 259 -0.51 44.69 11.56
N THR A 260 -0.39 43.38 11.42
CA THR A 260 0.09 42.69 10.22
C THR A 260 -1.10 42.13 9.47
N GLU A 261 -1.05 42.17 8.14
CA GLU A 261 -2.07 41.56 7.29
C GLU A 261 -1.87 40.04 7.22
N TYR A 262 -2.95 39.28 7.38
CA TYR A 262 -2.99 37.82 7.37
C TYR A 262 -4.15 37.35 6.48
N THR A 263 -3.88 36.39 5.60
CA THR A 263 -4.90 35.53 4.99
C THR A 263 -5.29 34.40 5.95
N TYR A 264 -6.34 33.64 5.63
CA TYR A 264 -6.69 32.46 6.43
C TYR A 264 -5.60 31.39 6.39
N ALA A 265 -5.00 31.15 5.22
CA ALA A 265 -3.85 30.26 5.05
C ALA A 265 -2.65 30.68 5.92
N ASP A 266 -2.36 31.99 6.04
CA ASP A 266 -1.31 32.48 6.93
C ASP A 266 -1.59 32.14 8.40
N LEU A 267 -2.86 32.22 8.83
CA LEU A 267 -3.26 31.89 10.19
C LEU A 267 -3.21 30.37 10.48
N LEU A 268 -3.44 29.53 9.48
CA LEU A 268 -3.22 28.08 9.57
C LEU A 268 -1.73 27.75 9.77
N LYS A 269 -0.84 28.44 9.02
CA LYS A 269 0.62 28.30 9.14
C LYS A 269 1.16 28.66 10.53
N ILE A 270 0.56 29.62 11.25
CA ILE A 270 0.98 29.96 12.63
C ILE A 270 0.83 28.76 13.59
N GLN A 271 -0.15 27.89 13.35
CA GLN A 271 -0.38 26.68 14.14
C GLN A 271 0.35 25.45 13.57
N GLY A 272 0.90 25.53 12.34
CA GLY A 272 1.57 24.42 11.65
C GLY A 272 0.61 23.34 11.13
N SER A 273 -0.63 23.71 10.83
CA SER A 273 -1.71 22.82 10.37
C SER A 273 -2.18 23.24 8.97
N SER A 274 -2.59 22.29 8.13
CA SER A 274 -3.13 22.57 6.79
C SER A 274 -4.67 22.58 6.72
N SER A 275 -5.38 22.23 7.80
CA SER A 275 -6.83 21.98 7.74
C SER A 275 -7.67 22.58 8.87
N SER A 276 -7.07 23.02 9.98
CA SER A 276 -7.80 23.75 11.04
C SER A 276 -6.85 24.47 12.01
N SER A 277 -7.24 25.67 12.49
CA SER A 277 -6.51 26.36 13.57
C SER A 277 -7.42 27.13 14.53
N ALA A 278 -7.11 27.09 15.82
CA ALA A 278 -7.83 27.83 16.86
C ALA A 278 -7.63 29.35 16.70
N ILE A 279 -6.49 29.75 16.13
CA ILE A 279 -6.16 31.14 15.79
C ILE A 279 -7.06 31.62 14.65
N ALA A 280 -7.16 30.84 13.56
CA ALA A 280 -7.99 31.17 12.41
C ALA A 280 -9.48 31.19 12.79
N ASN A 281 -9.96 30.18 13.53
CA ASN A 281 -11.34 30.15 14.04
C ASN A 281 -11.69 31.36 14.92
N LYS A 282 -10.72 31.87 15.69
CA LYS A 282 -10.95 33.08 16.49
C LYS A 282 -10.95 34.34 15.63
N ALA A 283 -10.09 34.43 14.63
CA ALA A 283 -10.00 35.57 13.71
C ALA A 283 -11.29 35.76 12.90
N VAL A 284 -11.90 34.68 12.41
CA VAL A 284 -13.16 34.71 11.63
C VAL A 284 -14.31 35.41 12.38
N ASN A 285 -14.29 35.33 13.71
CA ASN A 285 -15.34 35.83 14.59
C ASN A 285 -15.03 37.19 15.25
N LEU A 286 -13.95 37.88 14.86
CA LEU A 286 -13.59 39.19 15.40
C LEU A 286 -14.10 40.33 14.51
N GLU A 287 -14.57 41.41 15.13
CA GLU A 287 -14.86 42.67 14.46
C GLU A 287 -13.75 43.72 14.66
N ASN A 288 -13.82 44.82 13.89
CA ASN A 288 -12.88 45.93 13.99
C ASN A 288 -12.83 46.50 15.41
N GLY A 289 -11.65 46.44 16.03
CA GLY A 289 -11.40 46.91 17.39
C GLY A 289 -11.69 45.89 18.49
N GLU A 290 -12.07 44.66 18.14
CA GLU A 290 -12.23 43.57 19.11
C GLU A 290 -10.92 42.85 19.42
N TYR A 291 -10.91 42.13 20.53
CA TYR A 291 -9.74 41.41 21.02
C TYR A 291 -10.13 40.21 21.89
N THR A 292 -9.19 39.27 22.06
CA THR A 292 -9.33 38.17 23.00
C THR A 292 -9.27 38.69 24.44
N GLU A 293 -10.34 38.48 25.20
CA GLU A 293 -10.43 38.96 26.59
C GLU A 293 -9.43 38.28 27.54
N GLY A 294 -8.96 37.07 27.23
CA GLY A 294 -7.91 36.37 27.97
C GLY A 294 -7.13 35.40 27.08
N PRO A 295 -6.05 34.78 27.60
CA PRO A 295 -5.22 33.86 26.84
C PRO A 295 -6.03 32.65 26.38
N LEU A 296 -6.00 32.36 25.09
CA LEU A 296 -6.65 31.20 24.49
C LEU A 296 -5.61 30.14 24.15
N ALA A 297 -5.93 28.88 24.37
CA ALA A 297 -5.04 27.76 24.06
C ALA A 297 -5.06 27.45 22.55
N TYR A 298 -3.91 27.12 22.00
CA TYR A 298 -3.76 26.51 20.67
C TYR A 298 -2.58 25.54 20.70
N SER A 299 -2.78 24.29 20.27
CA SER A 299 -1.80 23.21 20.49
C SER A 299 -1.36 23.12 21.96
N ASP A 300 -0.05 23.16 22.25
CA ASP A 300 0.56 23.21 23.59
C ASP A 300 0.89 24.65 24.06
N ARG A 301 0.45 25.67 23.32
CA ARG A 301 0.79 27.09 23.50
C ARG A 301 -0.47 27.95 23.72
N PHE A 302 -0.26 29.23 23.96
CA PHE A 302 -1.34 30.20 24.22
C PHE A 302 -1.18 31.46 23.36
N PHE A 303 -2.29 32.08 22.98
CA PHE A 303 -2.28 33.31 22.19
C PHE A 303 -3.23 34.39 22.72
N LEU A 304 -2.94 35.63 22.35
CA LEU A 304 -3.82 36.79 22.42
C LEU A 304 -3.86 37.46 21.04
N MET A 305 -5.01 38.02 20.69
CA MET A 305 -5.25 38.65 19.38
C MET A 305 -6.03 39.95 19.51
N TYR A 306 -5.65 40.96 18.72
CA TYR A 306 -6.39 42.20 18.49
C TYR A 306 -6.63 42.38 16.99
N ALA A 307 -7.86 42.73 16.63
CA ALA A 307 -8.24 43.02 15.25
C ALA A 307 -8.25 44.54 15.00
N GLU A 308 -7.29 45.02 14.21
CA GLU A 308 -7.25 46.43 13.80
C GLU A 308 -8.23 46.70 12.66
N GLU A 309 -8.22 45.83 11.66
CA GLU A 309 -9.09 45.87 10.49
C GLU A 309 -9.39 44.42 10.07
N VAL A 310 -10.64 44.11 9.83
CA VAL A 310 -11.12 42.84 9.28
C VAL A 310 -11.88 43.21 8.02
N ASP A 311 -11.45 42.67 6.88
CA ASP A 311 -12.12 42.95 5.61
C ASP A 311 -13.59 42.50 5.67
N THR A 312 -14.46 43.23 4.99
CA THR A 312 -15.86 42.81 4.81
C THR A 312 -15.99 41.81 3.67
N ALA A 313 -15.03 41.78 2.73
CA ALA A 313 -14.99 40.83 1.62
C ALA A 313 -14.45 39.44 2.04
N TYR A 314 -15.04 38.39 1.47
CA TYR A 314 -14.58 37.00 1.59
C TYR A 314 -13.78 36.63 0.34
N VAL A 315 -12.60 36.06 0.53
CA VAL A 315 -11.62 35.68 -0.50
C VAL A 315 -11.52 34.15 -0.57
N TYR A 316 -11.41 33.61 -1.78
CA TYR A 316 -11.12 32.21 -2.06
C TYR A 316 -9.60 32.05 -2.28
N ASP A 317 -8.98 30.98 -1.80
CA ASP A 317 -7.52 30.81 -1.73
C ASP A 317 -6.79 30.81 -3.10
N ASN A 318 -7.49 30.78 -4.25
CA ASN A 318 -6.91 30.77 -5.61
C ASN A 318 -7.11 32.10 -6.39
N ASP A 319 -6.88 33.26 -5.79
CA ASP A 319 -6.93 34.60 -6.43
C ASP A 319 -8.29 35.06 -7.04
N ASP A 320 -9.34 34.24 -7.02
CA ASP A 320 -10.71 34.65 -7.35
C ASP A 320 -11.30 35.52 -6.23
N THR A 321 -11.37 36.84 -6.47
CA THR A 321 -11.88 37.81 -5.49
C THR A 321 -13.40 37.92 -5.56
N PHE A 322 -14.12 37.30 -4.62
CA PHE A 322 -15.54 37.56 -4.43
C PHE A 322 -15.74 38.83 -3.59
N ILE A 323 -15.87 39.98 -4.26
CA ILE A 323 -16.17 41.25 -3.58
C ILE A 323 -17.60 41.21 -3.01
N VAL A 324 -17.70 40.97 -1.71
CA VAL A 324 -18.94 41.06 -0.94
C VAL A 324 -19.00 42.41 -0.21
N GLU A 325 -19.12 43.52 -0.96
CA GLU A 325 -19.89 44.73 -0.58
C GLU A 325 -19.69 45.90 -1.56
N ASP A 326 -20.76 46.34 -2.23
CA ASP A 326 -21.50 47.56 -1.85
C ASP A 326 -22.65 47.80 -2.85
N ASN A 327 -23.89 47.78 -2.34
CA ASN A 327 -25.20 47.92 -3.01
C ASN A 327 -25.87 46.62 -3.54
N GLU A 328 -26.71 46.03 -2.68
CA GLU A 328 -27.90 45.21 -2.99
C GLU A 328 -27.78 43.78 -3.56
N THR A 329 -26.63 43.09 -3.61
CA THR A 329 -26.63 41.80 -4.37
C THR A 329 -26.08 40.51 -3.74
N TYR A 330 -25.38 40.47 -2.61
CA TYR A 330 -24.94 39.17 -2.04
C TYR A 330 -24.66 39.32 -0.53
N ILE A 331 -25.53 38.81 0.34
CA ILE A 331 -25.28 38.75 1.80
C ILE A 331 -25.79 37.42 2.33
N ALA A 332 -25.08 36.91 3.31
CA ALA A 332 -25.49 35.79 4.10
C ALA A 332 -26.17 36.28 5.40
N GLU A 333 -27.38 35.81 5.76
CA GLU A 333 -28.01 36.23 7.02
C GLU A 333 -27.10 35.86 8.20
N LYS A 334 -27.07 36.70 9.23
CA LYS A 334 -26.23 36.47 10.42
C LYS A 334 -27.04 36.39 11.69
N ASP A 335 -26.63 35.53 12.60
CA ASP A 335 -27.21 35.43 13.94
C ASP A 335 -26.71 36.54 14.89
N ALA A 336 -27.16 36.48 16.15
CA ALA A 336 -26.78 37.43 17.19
C ALA A 336 -25.30 37.33 17.60
N ASP A 337 -24.63 36.23 17.25
CA ASP A 337 -23.22 35.94 17.51
C ASP A 337 -22.36 36.19 16.25
N ASN A 338 -22.93 36.82 15.21
CA ASN A 338 -22.31 37.18 13.93
C ASN A 338 -21.91 35.99 13.04
N ASN A 339 -22.41 34.78 13.33
CA ASN A 339 -22.23 33.62 12.46
C ASN A 339 -23.11 33.75 11.24
N ILE A 340 -22.61 33.29 10.10
CA ILE A 340 -23.44 33.15 8.90
C ILE A 340 -24.41 31.99 9.09
N VAL A 341 -25.71 32.23 8.88
CA VAL A 341 -26.78 31.25 9.04
C VAL A 341 -27.59 30.97 7.76
N GLU A 342 -27.49 31.81 6.73
CA GLU A 342 -28.17 31.61 5.44
C GLU A 342 -27.39 32.33 4.33
N ILE A 343 -27.44 31.89 3.07
CA ILE A 343 -26.83 32.62 1.93
C ILE A 343 -27.86 32.96 0.83
N THR A 344 -27.70 34.09 0.14
CA THR A 344 -28.64 34.51 -0.95
C THR A 344 -28.62 33.57 -2.17
N ASP A 345 -29.75 33.46 -2.88
CA ASP A 345 -29.87 32.73 -4.15
C ASP A 345 -28.85 33.16 -5.22
N ALA A 346 -28.54 34.45 -5.30
CA ALA A 346 -27.56 34.96 -6.26
C ALA A 346 -26.13 34.44 -5.94
N LEU A 347 -25.83 34.18 -4.65
CA LEU A 347 -24.57 33.55 -4.23
C LEU A 347 -24.62 32.04 -4.47
N LYS A 348 -25.76 31.37 -4.20
CA LYS A 348 -25.99 29.96 -4.53
C LYS A 348 -25.76 29.68 -6.02
N GLU A 349 -26.25 30.55 -6.92
CA GLU A 349 -26.05 30.42 -8.37
C GLU A 349 -24.55 30.42 -8.75
N LYS A 350 -23.73 31.21 -8.06
CA LYS A 350 -22.28 31.23 -8.28
C LYS A 350 -21.57 30.03 -7.66
N LEU A 351 -22.01 29.58 -6.48
CA LEU A 351 -21.44 28.42 -5.79
C LEU A 351 -21.84 27.08 -6.42
N PHE A 352 -22.92 27.06 -7.21
CA PHE A 352 -23.44 25.84 -7.82
C PHE A 352 -22.36 25.09 -8.61
N SER A 353 -21.59 25.77 -9.48
CA SER A 353 -20.54 25.12 -10.26
C SER A 353 -19.43 24.54 -9.39
N TYR A 354 -19.06 25.21 -8.30
CA TYR A 354 -18.07 24.74 -7.35
C TYR A 354 -18.55 23.54 -6.52
N LEU A 355 -19.85 23.49 -6.18
CA LEU A 355 -20.44 22.34 -5.51
C LEU A 355 -20.52 21.12 -6.43
N VAL A 356 -20.93 21.31 -7.69
CA VAL A 356 -20.90 20.24 -8.70
C VAL A 356 -19.46 19.76 -8.90
N ASP A 357 -18.50 20.68 -8.96
CA ASP A 357 -17.10 20.33 -9.04
C ASP A 357 -16.61 19.60 -7.79
N ASN A 358 -17.04 19.97 -6.58
CA ASN A 358 -16.67 19.27 -5.35
C ASN A 358 -17.16 17.81 -5.30
N ILE A 359 -18.27 17.48 -5.97
CA ILE A 359 -18.68 16.08 -6.16
C ILE A 359 -17.57 15.28 -6.88
N LEU A 360 -16.82 15.95 -7.76
CA LEU A 360 -15.70 15.38 -8.51
C LEU A 360 -14.33 15.61 -7.82
N ALA A 361 -14.08 16.74 -7.18
CA ALA A 361 -12.74 17.16 -6.76
C ALA A 361 -12.18 16.43 -5.52
N THR A 362 -12.99 15.65 -4.80
CA THR A 362 -12.46 14.80 -3.72
C THR A 362 -11.84 13.54 -4.32
N SER A 363 -10.60 13.22 -3.94
CA SER A 363 -9.84 12.02 -4.37
C SER A 363 -10.42 10.69 -3.88
N SER A 364 -11.74 10.65 -3.64
CA SER A 364 -12.50 9.46 -3.33
C SER A 364 -12.89 8.72 -4.61
N SER A 365 -13.16 7.41 -4.49
CA SER A 365 -13.65 6.55 -5.58
C SER A 365 -14.87 7.12 -6.32
N ALA A 366 -15.61 8.06 -5.73
CA ALA A 366 -16.74 8.73 -6.35
C ALA A 366 -16.35 9.58 -7.59
N TYR A 367 -15.14 10.16 -7.63
CA TYR A 367 -14.66 10.95 -8.79
C TYR A 367 -14.56 10.10 -10.05
N GLU A 368 -13.74 9.05 -9.98
CA GLU A 368 -13.46 8.15 -11.11
C GLU A 368 -14.74 7.42 -11.52
N ASN A 369 -15.57 7.00 -10.56
CA ASN A 369 -16.83 6.33 -10.85
C ASN A 369 -17.83 7.23 -11.56
N ASN A 370 -17.95 8.51 -11.20
CA ASN A 370 -18.85 9.42 -11.91
C ASN A 370 -18.39 9.68 -13.35
N ILE A 371 -17.08 9.87 -13.56
CA ILE A 371 -16.53 9.99 -14.92
C ILE A 371 -16.82 8.72 -15.71
N ASN A 372 -16.50 7.55 -15.15
CA ASN A 372 -16.71 6.27 -15.82
C ASN A 372 -18.19 6.03 -16.12
N ARG A 373 -19.11 6.37 -15.20
CA ARG A 373 -20.56 6.31 -15.43
C ARG A 373 -20.96 7.08 -16.68
N VAL A 374 -20.62 8.37 -16.73
CA VAL A 374 -20.99 9.23 -17.86
C VAL A 374 -20.35 8.73 -19.15
N MET A 375 -19.09 8.27 -19.11
CA MET A 375 -18.45 7.71 -20.30
C MET A 375 -19.13 6.41 -20.76
N TYR A 376 -19.52 5.52 -19.85
CA TYR A 376 -20.27 4.30 -20.16
C TYR A 376 -21.62 4.60 -20.80
N GLU A 377 -22.38 5.56 -20.26
CA GLU A 377 -23.64 6.02 -20.84
C GLU A 377 -23.44 6.59 -22.25
N LEU A 378 -22.41 7.41 -22.46
CA LEU A 378 -22.09 7.97 -23.78
C LEU A 378 -21.70 6.89 -24.81
N ARG A 379 -20.88 5.91 -24.41
CA ARG A 379 -20.47 4.78 -25.26
C ARG A 379 -21.68 3.90 -25.63
N GLN A 380 -22.57 3.65 -24.68
CA GLN A 380 -23.81 2.90 -24.91
C GLN A 380 -24.80 3.67 -25.80
N ALA A 381 -24.95 4.98 -25.60
CA ALA A 381 -25.76 5.85 -26.47
C ALA A 381 -25.19 5.91 -27.90
N ALA A 382 -23.86 5.80 -28.04
CA ALA A 382 -23.19 5.63 -29.32
C ALA A 382 -23.41 4.24 -29.95
N GLY A 383 -24.09 3.30 -29.28
CA GLY A 383 -24.36 1.96 -29.80
C GLY A 383 -23.11 1.11 -29.92
N LEU A 384 -22.24 1.15 -28.90
CA LEU A 384 -21.05 0.33 -28.81
C LEU A 384 -21.37 -1.17 -28.91
N GLU A 385 -20.66 -1.85 -29.80
CA GLU A 385 -20.56 -3.30 -29.95
C GLU A 385 -19.09 -3.70 -29.78
N ILE A 386 -18.79 -4.69 -28.94
CA ILE A 386 -17.45 -5.23 -28.69
C ILE A 386 -17.42 -6.66 -29.21
N PHE A 387 -16.64 -6.91 -30.26
CA PHE A 387 -16.53 -8.22 -30.90
C PHE A 387 -15.45 -9.10 -30.26
N ALA A 388 -14.50 -8.49 -29.53
CA ALA A 388 -13.49 -9.21 -28.76
C ALA A 388 -14.08 -9.65 -27.42
N GLU A 389 -14.41 -10.93 -27.30
CA GLU A 389 -15.24 -11.44 -26.21
C GLU A 389 -14.62 -11.30 -24.81
N GLY A 390 -13.32 -11.54 -24.67
CA GLY A 390 -12.62 -11.29 -23.40
C GLY A 390 -12.73 -9.83 -22.95
N LEU A 391 -12.57 -8.89 -23.89
CA LEU A 391 -12.77 -7.46 -23.61
C LEU A 391 -14.23 -7.12 -23.32
N GLU A 392 -15.19 -7.77 -23.96
CA GLU A 392 -16.60 -7.52 -23.67
C GLU A 392 -16.97 -7.99 -22.26
N ILE A 393 -16.43 -9.13 -21.82
CA ILE A 393 -16.59 -9.64 -20.45
C ILE A 393 -16.05 -8.63 -19.43
N GLU A 394 -14.81 -8.17 -19.64
CA GLU A 394 -14.17 -7.19 -18.77
C GLU A 394 -14.89 -5.84 -18.77
N TYR A 395 -15.25 -5.34 -19.95
CA TYR A 395 -15.99 -4.08 -20.11
C TYR A 395 -17.33 -4.13 -19.39
N LYS A 396 -18.09 -5.22 -19.55
CA LYS A 396 -19.37 -5.40 -18.88
C LYS A 396 -19.19 -5.44 -17.35
N SER A 397 -18.16 -6.13 -16.87
CA SER A 397 -17.86 -6.20 -15.44
C SER A 397 -17.55 -4.81 -14.87
N ALA A 398 -16.72 -4.02 -15.56
CA ALA A 398 -16.38 -2.65 -15.18
C ALA A 398 -17.61 -1.73 -15.23
N TYR A 399 -18.43 -1.85 -16.27
CA TYR A 399 -19.71 -1.15 -16.42
C TYR A 399 -20.60 -1.39 -15.20
N ASP A 400 -20.94 -2.65 -14.89
CA ASP A 400 -21.86 -2.98 -13.79
C ASP A 400 -21.29 -2.56 -12.42
N THR A 401 -19.97 -2.68 -12.23
CA THR A 401 -19.29 -2.30 -10.99
C THR A 401 -19.43 -0.81 -10.71
N VAL A 402 -19.31 0.05 -11.73
CA VAL A 402 -19.41 1.51 -11.56
C VAL A 402 -20.80 1.92 -11.09
N PHE A 403 -21.87 1.41 -11.69
CA PHE A 403 -23.23 1.73 -11.25
C PHE A 403 -23.52 1.18 -9.86
N SER A 404 -23.07 -0.04 -9.57
CA SER A 404 -23.21 -0.62 -8.22
C SER A 404 -22.47 0.18 -7.16
N THR A 405 -21.28 0.71 -7.47
CA THR A 405 -20.47 1.48 -6.50
C THR A 405 -21.07 2.87 -6.24
N LEU A 406 -21.82 3.41 -7.20
CA LEU A 406 -22.55 4.67 -7.06
C LEU A 406 -23.96 4.49 -6.46
N ASP A 407 -24.32 3.29 -6.01
CA ASP A 407 -25.66 2.92 -5.53
C ASP A 407 -26.79 3.21 -6.54
N ILE A 408 -26.46 3.21 -7.84
CA ILE A 408 -27.43 3.42 -8.92
C ILE A 408 -28.02 2.07 -9.33
N THR A 409 -29.31 1.89 -9.04
CA THR A 409 -30.02 0.63 -9.30
C THR A 409 -30.91 0.64 -10.54
N ASP A 410 -31.24 1.83 -11.07
CA ASP A 410 -32.03 2.00 -12.29
C ASP A 410 -31.15 2.54 -13.42
N TYR A 411 -30.37 1.65 -14.02
CA TYR A 411 -29.50 1.97 -15.16
C TYR A 411 -29.77 1.03 -16.34
N GLU A 412 -29.46 1.50 -17.55
CA GLU A 412 -29.64 0.69 -18.76
C GLU A 412 -28.52 -0.35 -18.88
N ALA A 413 -28.76 -1.59 -18.45
CA ALA A 413 -27.76 -2.66 -18.54
C ALA A 413 -27.07 -2.73 -19.92
N PHE A 414 -25.75 -2.97 -19.90
CA PHE A 414 -24.95 -3.10 -21.11
C PHE A 414 -25.55 -4.17 -22.05
N LYS A 415 -25.74 -3.80 -23.32
CA LYS A 415 -26.29 -4.69 -24.34
C LYS A 415 -25.16 -5.53 -24.93
N ALA A 416 -25.16 -6.82 -24.61
CA ALA A 416 -24.21 -7.75 -25.18
C ALA A 416 -24.26 -7.79 -26.71
N THR A 417 -23.09 -7.92 -27.31
CA THR A 417 -22.89 -7.89 -28.76
C THR A 417 -23.38 -9.19 -29.39
N GLU A 418 -24.40 -9.11 -30.24
CA GLU A 418 -24.96 -10.29 -30.92
C GLU A 418 -24.29 -10.56 -32.28
N ASN A 419 -23.55 -9.58 -32.80
CA ASN A 419 -22.89 -9.64 -34.10
C ASN A 419 -21.47 -10.22 -33.98
N GLU A 420 -20.95 -10.81 -35.07
CA GLU A 420 -19.60 -11.38 -35.10
C GLU A 420 -18.70 -10.57 -36.05
N SER A 421 -17.43 -10.43 -35.71
CA SER A 421 -16.41 -9.85 -36.59
C SER A 421 -15.08 -10.60 -36.45
N SER A 422 -14.38 -10.78 -37.57
CA SER A 422 -13.04 -11.37 -37.59
C SER A 422 -11.93 -10.32 -37.73
N THR A 423 -12.28 -9.03 -37.89
CA THR A 423 -11.33 -7.95 -38.21
C THR A 423 -11.50 -6.70 -37.36
N GLU A 424 -12.66 -6.53 -36.72
CA GLU A 424 -12.95 -5.40 -35.84
C GLU A 424 -12.99 -5.88 -34.39
N ILE A 425 -12.39 -5.12 -33.48
CA ILE A 425 -12.44 -5.32 -32.03
C ILE A 425 -13.72 -4.71 -31.47
N ALA A 426 -14.07 -3.51 -31.94
CA ALA A 426 -15.28 -2.81 -31.51
C ALA A 426 -15.81 -1.88 -32.60
N LYS A 427 -17.07 -1.47 -32.46
CA LYS A 427 -17.75 -0.55 -33.37
C LYS A 427 -18.78 0.30 -32.63
N TRP A 428 -18.96 1.54 -33.07
CA TRP A 428 -19.94 2.46 -32.54
C TRP A 428 -20.45 3.41 -33.64
N ASN A 429 -21.47 4.21 -33.33
CA ASN A 429 -21.98 5.27 -34.19
C ASN A 429 -20.97 6.44 -34.23
N GLY A 430 -19.92 6.28 -35.00
CA GLY A 430 -18.82 7.24 -35.13
C GLY A 430 -17.58 6.62 -35.75
N GLY A 431 -17.37 5.32 -35.55
CA GLY A 431 -16.22 4.60 -36.07
C GLY A 431 -16.20 3.12 -35.71
N SER A 432 -15.05 2.51 -35.96
CA SER A 432 -14.73 1.13 -35.61
C SER A 432 -13.25 1.08 -35.24
N LEU A 433 -12.89 0.15 -34.36
CA LEU A 433 -11.50 -0.15 -34.02
C LEU A 433 -11.15 -1.53 -34.59
N THR A 434 -10.21 -1.59 -35.51
CA THR A 434 -9.72 -2.85 -36.10
C THR A 434 -8.68 -3.54 -35.22
N VAL A 435 -8.45 -4.83 -35.44
CA VAL A 435 -7.39 -5.59 -34.74
C VAL A 435 -6.01 -4.96 -34.99
N ASP A 436 -5.73 -4.53 -36.21
CA ASP A 436 -4.45 -3.89 -36.56
C ASP A 436 -4.28 -2.51 -35.88
N GLU A 437 -5.35 -1.72 -35.80
CA GLU A 437 -5.33 -0.44 -35.08
C GLU A 437 -5.11 -0.64 -33.58
N MET A 438 -5.79 -1.63 -32.97
CA MET A 438 -5.59 -2.00 -31.57
C MET A 438 -4.16 -2.49 -31.31
N PHE A 439 -3.63 -3.37 -32.17
CA PHE A 439 -2.23 -3.83 -32.08
C PHE A 439 -1.25 -2.65 -32.13
N ASN A 440 -1.46 -1.72 -33.06
CA ASN A 440 -0.60 -0.53 -33.19
C ASN A 440 -0.71 0.41 -31.98
N ALA A 441 -1.91 0.60 -31.42
CA ALA A 441 -2.12 1.41 -30.21
C ALA A 441 -1.37 0.81 -29.02
N LEU A 442 -1.64 -0.46 -28.72
CA LEU A 442 -1.01 -1.20 -27.63
C LEU A 442 0.51 -1.25 -27.75
N THR A 443 1.04 -1.58 -28.93
CA THR A 443 2.51 -1.72 -29.10
C THR A 443 3.24 -0.40 -29.21
N SER A 444 2.61 0.66 -29.71
CA SER A 444 3.22 1.99 -29.72
C SER A 444 3.35 2.60 -28.33
N ARG A 445 2.40 2.28 -27.44
CA ARG A 445 2.38 2.73 -26.04
C ARG A 445 3.22 1.79 -25.17
N TYR A 446 2.83 0.53 -25.05
CA TYR A 446 3.40 -0.39 -24.05
C TYR A 446 4.52 -1.30 -24.61
N GLY A 447 4.84 -1.23 -25.90
CA GLY A 447 5.79 -2.13 -26.56
C GLY A 447 7.18 -2.16 -25.92
N ALA A 448 7.69 -1.03 -25.42
CA ALA A 448 8.99 -0.96 -24.74
C ALA A 448 8.94 -1.64 -23.37
N VAL A 449 7.86 -1.40 -22.61
CA VAL A 449 7.64 -1.94 -21.27
C VAL A 449 7.48 -3.45 -21.31
N ILE A 450 6.63 -3.98 -22.20
CA ILE A 450 6.47 -5.43 -22.35
C ILE A 450 7.73 -6.10 -22.88
N THR A 451 8.53 -5.41 -23.71
CA THR A 451 9.83 -5.94 -24.15
C THR A 451 10.83 -6.00 -22.99
N LEU A 452 10.82 -5.02 -22.07
CA LEU A 452 11.64 -5.07 -20.87
C LEU A 452 11.33 -6.32 -20.02
N LEU A 453 10.05 -6.65 -19.87
CA LEU A 453 9.62 -7.90 -19.26
C LEU A 453 10.28 -9.09 -19.97
N PHE A 454 10.08 -9.26 -21.28
CA PHE A 454 10.73 -10.37 -21.99
C PHE A 454 12.27 -10.38 -21.89
N VAL A 455 12.93 -9.22 -21.78
CA VAL A 455 14.38 -9.15 -21.53
C VAL A 455 14.73 -9.71 -20.16
N GLN A 456 14.00 -9.35 -19.10
CA GLN A 456 14.21 -9.88 -17.76
C GLN A 456 13.92 -11.39 -17.71
N GLN A 457 12.82 -11.83 -18.32
CA GLN A 457 12.48 -13.23 -18.45
C GLN A 457 13.59 -14.01 -19.15
N TYR A 458 14.16 -13.45 -20.22
CA TYR A 458 15.30 -14.03 -20.92
C TYR A 458 16.55 -14.11 -20.05
N VAL A 459 16.87 -13.07 -19.25
CA VAL A 459 18.01 -13.10 -18.32
C VAL A 459 17.90 -14.27 -17.34
N ILE A 460 16.71 -14.48 -16.77
CA ILE A 460 16.47 -15.54 -15.78
C ILE A 460 16.43 -16.92 -16.44
N LEU A 461 15.53 -17.12 -17.41
CA LEU A 461 15.28 -18.45 -17.98
C LEU A 461 16.35 -18.93 -18.96
N ASN A 462 17.16 -18.03 -19.53
CA ASN A 462 18.33 -18.40 -20.33
C ASN A 462 19.62 -18.41 -19.50
N SER A 463 19.52 -18.29 -18.16
CA SER A 463 20.67 -18.47 -17.26
C SER A 463 21.11 -19.92 -17.20
N GLU A 464 22.30 -20.17 -16.65
CA GLU A 464 22.78 -21.52 -16.42
C GLU A 464 21.99 -22.29 -15.35
N HIS A 465 21.12 -21.62 -14.59
CA HIS A 465 20.33 -22.23 -13.53
C HIS A 465 19.09 -22.95 -14.06
N ASN A 466 18.61 -22.60 -15.25
CA ASN A 466 17.56 -23.36 -15.90
C ASN A 466 18.12 -24.65 -16.50
N LYS A 467 17.83 -25.78 -15.85
CA LYS A 467 18.20 -27.12 -16.31
C LYS A 467 17.01 -27.92 -16.85
N VAL A 468 15.83 -27.33 -16.88
CA VAL A 468 14.57 -28.05 -17.15
C VAL A 468 14.10 -27.84 -18.58
N VAL A 469 14.16 -26.60 -19.09
CA VAL A 469 13.74 -26.26 -20.46
C VAL A 469 14.77 -25.34 -21.09
N ASN A 470 15.10 -25.57 -22.37
CA ASN A 470 15.78 -24.55 -23.16
C ASN A 470 14.78 -23.47 -23.56
N TYR A 471 14.85 -22.31 -22.91
CA TYR A 471 13.88 -21.23 -23.10
C TYR A 471 13.79 -20.72 -24.55
N VAL A 472 14.88 -20.75 -25.30
CA VAL A 472 14.91 -20.26 -26.70
C VAL A 472 14.26 -21.26 -27.66
N THR A 473 14.41 -22.56 -27.43
CA THR A 473 13.94 -23.60 -28.37
C THR A 473 12.67 -24.33 -27.90
N GLY A 474 12.30 -24.20 -26.63
CA GLY A 474 11.25 -24.98 -25.98
C GLY A 474 11.62 -26.44 -25.74
N GLU A 475 12.89 -26.84 -25.94
CA GLU A 475 13.33 -28.22 -25.74
C GLU A 475 13.34 -28.57 -24.25
N VAL A 476 12.59 -29.61 -23.86
CA VAL A 476 12.60 -30.15 -22.50
C VAL A 476 13.91 -30.90 -22.26
N LEU A 477 14.67 -30.43 -21.28
CA LEU A 477 15.98 -30.96 -20.87
C LEU A 477 15.85 -31.95 -19.71
N ASP A 478 14.89 -31.73 -18.80
CA ASP A 478 14.54 -32.63 -17.71
C ASP A 478 13.04 -32.96 -17.75
N THR A 479 12.71 -34.18 -18.17
CA THR A 479 11.32 -34.61 -18.34
C THR A 479 10.58 -34.82 -17.03
N GLU A 480 11.27 -35.26 -15.97
CA GLU A 480 10.62 -35.56 -14.69
C GLU A 480 10.24 -34.24 -14.01
N LYS A 481 11.19 -33.30 -13.94
CA LYS A 481 10.94 -31.98 -13.36
C LYS A 481 9.96 -31.15 -14.18
N TYR A 482 10.00 -31.25 -15.51
CA TYR A 482 9.02 -30.59 -16.37
C TYR A 482 7.59 -31.12 -16.13
N GLN A 483 7.43 -32.43 -15.90
CA GLN A 483 6.11 -33.00 -15.62
C GLN A 483 5.56 -32.51 -14.27
N GLU A 484 6.41 -32.33 -13.26
CA GLU A 484 5.98 -31.73 -11.98
C GLU A 484 5.39 -30.32 -12.18
N TYR A 485 6.07 -29.45 -12.93
CA TYR A 485 5.54 -28.11 -13.24
C TYR A 485 4.29 -28.15 -14.14
N PHE A 486 4.21 -29.12 -15.05
CA PHE A 486 3.01 -29.31 -15.86
C PHE A 486 1.80 -29.62 -14.98
N ASP A 487 1.95 -30.53 -14.01
CA ASP A 487 0.88 -30.93 -13.11
C ASP A 487 0.52 -29.77 -12.14
N GLU A 488 1.53 -29.05 -11.63
CA GLU A 488 1.34 -27.92 -10.69
C GLU A 488 0.71 -26.69 -11.34
N ASP A 489 1.18 -26.29 -12.51
CA ASP A 489 0.72 -25.08 -13.18
C ASP A 489 -0.46 -25.39 -14.12
N ILE A 490 -0.25 -26.24 -15.13
CA ILE A 490 -1.18 -26.40 -16.25
C ILE A 490 -2.41 -27.23 -15.82
N GLU A 491 -2.21 -28.39 -15.20
CA GLU A 491 -3.33 -29.25 -14.77
C GLU A 491 -4.18 -28.55 -13.71
N SER A 492 -3.56 -27.87 -12.74
CA SER A 492 -4.26 -27.06 -11.73
C SER A 492 -5.17 -25.98 -12.32
N TYR A 493 -4.66 -25.14 -13.24
CA TYR A 493 -5.50 -24.12 -13.89
C TYR A 493 -6.62 -24.75 -14.73
N LYS A 494 -6.32 -25.84 -15.44
CA LYS A 494 -7.29 -26.52 -16.29
C LYS A 494 -8.39 -27.18 -15.49
N GLU A 495 -8.07 -27.86 -14.39
CA GLU A 495 -9.06 -28.41 -13.46
C GLU A 495 -9.92 -27.31 -12.85
N SER A 496 -9.31 -26.20 -12.41
CA SER A 496 -10.06 -25.06 -11.86
C SER A 496 -11.04 -24.47 -12.89
N PHE A 497 -10.60 -24.34 -14.15
CA PHE A 497 -11.46 -23.93 -15.25
C PHE A 497 -12.58 -24.93 -15.53
N GLU A 498 -12.28 -26.22 -15.60
CA GLU A 498 -13.26 -27.30 -15.82
C GLU A 498 -14.26 -27.45 -14.67
N ASN A 499 -13.88 -27.07 -13.45
CA ASN A 499 -14.76 -27.03 -12.27
C ASN A 499 -15.69 -25.81 -12.23
N GLY A 500 -15.48 -24.83 -13.10
CA GLY A 500 -16.27 -23.60 -13.17
C GLY A 500 -15.81 -22.51 -12.20
N ASP A 501 -14.59 -22.59 -11.67
CA ASP A 501 -14.08 -21.62 -10.68
C ASP A 501 -13.95 -20.20 -11.27
N PHE A 502 -13.94 -20.08 -12.61
CA PHE A 502 -13.89 -18.80 -13.31
C PHE A 502 -15.24 -18.31 -13.88
N GLU A 503 -16.34 -19.01 -13.60
CA GLU A 503 -17.68 -18.62 -14.07
C GLU A 503 -18.08 -17.23 -13.58
N THR A 504 -17.72 -16.88 -12.34
CA THR A 504 -18.01 -15.57 -11.76
C THR A 504 -17.24 -14.44 -12.41
N TYR A 505 -16.13 -14.74 -13.09
CA TYR A 505 -15.35 -13.77 -13.86
C TYR A 505 -15.78 -13.70 -15.33
N GLY A 506 -16.87 -14.38 -15.72
CA GLY A 506 -17.39 -14.41 -17.08
C GLY A 506 -16.79 -15.48 -17.99
N TYR A 507 -15.95 -16.37 -17.44
CA TYR A 507 -15.27 -17.43 -18.19
C TYR A 507 -15.77 -18.83 -17.80
N PRO A 508 -17.00 -19.23 -18.19
CA PRO A 508 -17.49 -20.57 -17.91
C PRO A 508 -16.78 -21.63 -18.74
N THR A 509 -16.95 -22.89 -18.35
CA THR A 509 -16.42 -24.06 -19.08
C THR A 509 -16.77 -24.03 -20.58
N SER A 510 -17.94 -23.48 -20.94
CA SER A 510 -18.37 -23.32 -22.33
C SER A 510 -17.58 -22.29 -23.14
N TYR A 511 -16.83 -21.39 -22.49
CA TYR A 511 -15.92 -20.42 -23.13
C TYR A 511 -14.82 -21.12 -23.94
N GLY A 512 -14.41 -22.30 -23.46
CA GLY A 512 -13.36 -23.10 -24.05
C GLY A 512 -11.97 -22.70 -23.57
N TRP A 513 -11.19 -23.71 -23.20
CA TRP A 513 -9.85 -23.54 -22.61
C TRP A 513 -8.90 -22.69 -23.45
N THR A 514 -8.88 -22.85 -24.78
CA THR A 514 -8.01 -22.04 -25.65
C THR A 514 -8.36 -20.55 -25.64
N ASN A 515 -9.65 -20.21 -25.53
CA ASN A 515 -10.06 -18.82 -25.40
C ASN A 515 -9.72 -18.27 -24.02
N PHE A 516 -9.90 -19.08 -22.97
CA PHE A 516 -9.52 -18.73 -21.60
C PHE A 516 -8.02 -18.42 -21.49
N LEU A 517 -7.15 -19.28 -22.03
CA LEU A 517 -5.70 -19.03 -22.06
C LEU A 517 -5.35 -17.70 -22.73
N ARG A 518 -5.99 -17.40 -23.87
CA ARG A 518 -5.73 -16.19 -24.64
C ARG A 518 -6.18 -14.93 -23.91
N ASP A 519 -7.42 -14.92 -23.43
CA ASP A 519 -8.07 -13.69 -22.98
C ASP A 519 -7.89 -13.46 -21.49
N TYR A 520 -7.89 -14.52 -20.67
CA TYR A 520 -7.70 -14.40 -19.22
C TYR A 520 -6.22 -14.39 -18.82
N LEU A 521 -5.39 -15.25 -19.45
CA LEU A 521 -3.95 -15.34 -19.13
C LEU A 521 -3.05 -14.57 -20.12
N GLY A 522 -3.58 -14.11 -21.26
CA GLY A 522 -2.75 -13.42 -22.27
C GLY A 522 -1.78 -14.35 -23.01
N LEU A 523 -2.01 -15.67 -23.02
CA LEU A 523 -1.08 -16.67 -23.54
C LEU A 523 -1.58 -17.34 -24.82
N SER A 524 -0.66 -17.55 -25.77
CA SER A 524 -0.96 -18.22 -27.04
C SER A 524 -0.99 -19.75 -26.94
N GLU A 525 -0.27 -20.33 -25.98
CA GLU A 525 -0.07 -21.79 -25.85
C GLU A 525 -0.01 -22.22 -24.37
N GLU A 526 -0.51 -23.42 -24.05
CA GLU A 526 -0.51 -23.98 -22.68
C GLU A 526 0.89 -24.04 -22.07
N ALA A 527 1.89 -24.46 -22.86
CA ALA A 527 3.26 -24.62 -22.39
C ALA A 527 3.91 -23.29 -21.95
N ALA A 528 3.35 -22.14 -22.38
CA ALA A 528 3.83 -20.83 -21.97
C ALA A 528 3.53 -20.53 -20.49
N ILE A 529 2.56 -21.20 -19.87
CA ILE A 529 2.24 -21.02 -18.43
C ILE A 529 3.46 -21.30 -17.57
N ILE A 530 4.15 -22.42 -17.83
CA ILE A 530 5.30 -22.87 -17.01
C ILE A 530 6.44 -21.83 -17.02
N VAL A 531 6.68 -21.21 -18.17
CA VAL A 531 7.78 -20.24 -18.35
C VAL A 531 7.33 -18.81 -18.11
N ASP A 532 6.04 -18.55 -17.83
CA ASP A 532 5.54 -17.22 -17.57
C ASP A 532 6.10 -16.65 -16.26
N PHE A 533 5.99 -15.34 -16.06
CA PHE A 533 6.47 -14.67 -14.83
C PHE A 533 5.84 -15.21 -13.55
N ASN A 534 4.64 -15.78 -13.64
CA ASN A 534 3.95 -16.42 -12.52
C ASN A 534 4.03 -17.96 -12.58
N GLY A 535 4.85 -18.51 -13.48
CA GLY A 535 5.04 -19.95 -13.63
C GLY A 535 6.05 -20.48 -12.63
N THR A 536 5.81 -21.69 -12.13
CA THR A 536 6.63 -22.28 -11.06
C THR A 536 8.10 -22.47 -11.49
N LEU A 537 8.36 -22.75 -12.77
CA LEU A 537 9.74 -22.83 -13.29
C LEU A 537 10.45 -21.47 -13.24
N TYR A 538 9.76 -20.36 -13.56
CA TYR A 538 10.37 -19.04 -13.48
C TYR A 538 10.78 -18.70 -12.05
N ASP A 539 9.89 -18.95 -11.08
CA ASP A 539 10.16 -18.73 -9.67
C ASP A 539 11.33 -19.57 -9.15
N ASP A 540 11.39 -20.85 -9.50
CA ASP A 540 12.48 -21.74 -9.12
C ASP A 540 13.83 -21.29 -9.70
N VAL A 541 13.86 -20.90 -10.98
CA VAL A 541 15.08 -20.42 -11.63
C VAL A 541 15.49 -19.07 -11.09
N LEU A 542 14.54 -18.16 -10.82
CA LEU A 542 14.81 -16.88 -10.17
C LEU A 542 15.41 -17.10 -8.78
N ALA A 543 14.87 -18.02 -7.98
CA ALA A 543 15.42 -18.36 -6.67
C ALA A 543 16.86 -18.88 -6.76
N LEU A 544 17.17 -19.72 -7.76
CA LEU A 544 18.53 -20.21 -8.01
C LEU A 544 19.47 -19.10 -8.50
N TYR A 545 19.00 -18.23 -9.39
CA TYR A 545 19.74 -17.07 -9.90
C TYR A 545 20.06 -16.09 -8.77
N THR A 546 19.06 -15.71 -7.98
CA THR A 546 19.21 -14.92 -6.75
C THR A 546 20.27 -15.55 -5.86
N LYS A 547 20.14 -16.84 -5.57
CA LYS A 547 21.09 -17.56 -4.73
C LYS A 547 22.53 -17.49 -5.29
N ALA A 548 22.72 -17.64 -6.60
CA ALA A 548 24.02 -17.55 -7.24
C ALA A 548 24.67 -16.15 -7.13
N LEU A 549 23.87 -15.07 -7.21
CA LEU A 549 24.38 -13.70 -7.03
C LEU A 549 25.01 -13.46 -5.66
N TYR A 550 24.50 -14.15 -4.65
CA TYR A 550 25.03 -14.05 -3.30
C TYR A 550 26.16 -15.07 -3.02
N MET A 551 26.36 -16.06 -3.88
CA MET A 551 27.42 -17.06 -3.80
C MET A 551 28.71 -16.54 -4.46
N ALA A 552 29.80 -16.44 -3.69
CA ALA A 552 31.12 -16.32 -4.31
C ALA A 552 31.53 -17.68 -4.90
N GLU A 553 31.79 -17.76 -6.21
CA GLU A 553 32.52 -18.89 -6.78
C GLU A 553 33.90 -18.98 -6.10
N VAL A 554 34.09 -19.95 -5.21
CA VAL A 554 35.43 -20.44 -4.87
C VAL A 554 35.88 -21.35 -6.01
N GLY A 555 35.98 -20.78 -7.22
CA GLY A 555 36.22 -21.51 -8.46
C GLY A 555 37.62 -22.11 -8.60
N ASP A 556 38.46 -22.06 -7.57
CA ASP A 556 39.85 -22.50 -7.69
C ASP A 556 40.34 -23.20 -6.41
N VAL A 557 39.57 -24.00 -5.66
CA VAL A 557 40.15 -24.72 -4.50
C VAL A 557 39.76 -26.21 -4.46
N GLU A 558 40.72 -27.08 -4.76
CA GLU A 558 40.62 -28.55 -4.72
C GLU A 558 41.15 -29.10 -3.38
N ALA A 559 40.39 -29.97 -2.71
CA ALA A 559 40.86 -30.67 -1.52
C ALA A 559 41.77 -31.85 -1.88
N VAL A 560 43.02 -31.86 -1.42
CA VAL A 560 44.02 -32.90 -1.69
C VAL A 560 44.46 -33.60 -0.42
N VAL A 561 44.72 -34.91 -0.50
CA VAL A 561 45.28 -35.68 0.62
C VAL A 561 46.80 -35.67 0.52
N LEU A 562 47.46 -35.02 1.47
CA LEU A 562 48.90 -35.04 1.64
C LEU A 562 49.28 -36.15 2.62
N THR A 563 50.39 -36.83 2.38
CA THR A 563 50.90 -37.87 3.29
C THR A 563 52.33 -37.54 3.65
N ASP A 564 52.64 -37.43 4.93
CA ASP A 564 54.00 -37.12 5.39
C ASP A 564 54.92 -38.35 5.38
N ASP A 565 56.21 -38.10 5.67
CA ASP A 565 57.28 -39.11 5.65
C ASP A 565 57.10 -40.23 6.70
N GLU A 566 56.19 -40.03 7.67
CA GLU A 566 55.82 -41.01 8.69
C GLU A 566 54.51 -41.76 8.34
N GLY A 567 53.86 -41.43 7.22
CA GLY A 567 52.67 -42.10 6.69
C GLY A 567 51.34 -41.55 7.18
N VAL A 568 51.34 -40.37 7.82
CA VAL A 568 50.12 -39.71 8.32
C VAL A 568 49.46 -38.95 7.17
N LYS A 569 48.15 -39.18 6.98
CA LYS A 569 47.36 -38.51 5.94
C LYS A 569 46.72 -37.22 6.49
N THR A 570 46.92 -36.11 5.81
CA THR A 570 46.31 -34.81 6.08
C THR A 570 45.58 -34.29 4.85
N TRP A 571 44.60 -33.41 5.04
CA TRP A 571 43.88 -32.75 3.94
C TRP A 571 44.43 -31.33 3.76
N GLY A 572 44.79 -30.97 2.53
CA GLY A 572 45.19 -29.63 2.11
C GLY A 572 44.21 -29.07 1.09
N LEU A 573 44.21 -27.76 0.92
CA LEU A 573 43.41 -27.05 -0.09
C LEU A 573 44.38 -26.51 -1.16
N LYS A 574 44.10 -26.78 -2.44
CA LYS A 574 44.98 -26.46 -3.57
C LYS A 574 44.25 -25.58 -4.57
N SER A 575 44.85 -24.44 -4.92
CA SER A 575 44.32 -23.53 -5.94
C SER A 575 45.28 -23.31 -7.09
N ASP A 576 44.78 -23.37 -8.33
CA ASP A 576 45.58 -23.09 -9.52
C ASP A 576 45.97 -21.61 -9.65
N LYS A 577 45.24 -20.70 -8.99
CA LYS A 577 45.64 -19.28 -8.83
C LYS A 577 46.61 -19.05 -7.67
N TRP A 578 46.57 -19.87 -6.61
CA TRP A 578 47.55 -19.79 -5.50
C TRP A 578 48.84 -20.57 -5.78
N ALA A 579 48.86 -21.46 -6.76
CA ALA A 579 49.99 -22.33 -7.10
C ALA A 579 51.27 -21.60 -7.59
N LYS A 580 51.30 -20.26 -7.67
CA LYS A 580 52.55 -19.54 -7.94
C LYS A 580 53.36 -19.21 -6.70
N THR A 581 52.79 -19.25 -5.51
CA THR A 581 53.57 -19.06 -4.28
C THR A 581 52.90 -19.76 -3.09
N HIS A 582 53.67 -20.61 -2.41
CA HIS A 582 53.49 -21.11 -1.03
C HIS A 582 52.85 -22.49 -0.84
N ASP A 583 53.61 -23.32 -0.14
CA ASP A 583 53.28 -24.65 0.38
C ASP A 583 52.61 -24.47 1.75
N THR A 584 51.31 -24.74 1.86
CA THR A 584 50.56 -24.60 3.14
C THR A 584 50.38 -25.96 3.79
N GLY A 585 51.13 -26.23 4.85
CA GLY A 585 50.95 -27.41 5.69
C GLY A 585 50.04 -27.12 6.89
N VAL A 586 48.89 -27.81 6.98
CA VAL A 586 47.99 -27.75 8.14
C VAL A 586 48.30 -28.91 9.10
N LYS A 587 48.50 -28.61 10.38
CA LYS A 587 48.63 -29.64 11.44
C LYS A 587 47.31 -29.80 12.19
N VAL A 588 46.76 -31.02 12.18
CA VAL A 588 45.59 -31.39 12.99
C VAL A 588 46.06 -31.70 14.42
N VAL A 589 45.41 -31.08 15.41
CA VAL A 589 45.61 -31.37 16.83
C VAL A 589 44.24 -31.80 17.36
N ASP A 590 44.00 -33.12 17.39
CA ASP A 590 42.79 -33.81 17.83
C ASP A 590 41.74 -34.14 16.73
N GLU A 591 41.28 -35.39 16.74
CA GLU A 591 40.52 -36.07 15.68
C GLU A 591 39.01 -35.81 15.79
N ASN A 592 38.57 -35.15 16.87
CA ASN A 592 37.16 -34.96 17.22
C ASN A 592 36.71 -33.49 17.34
N VAL A 593 37.54 -32.54 16.89
CA VAL A 593 37.20 -31.11 16.84
C VAL A 593 37.61 -30.58 15.46
N LEU A 594 36.71 -29.86 14.78
CA LEU A 594 37.03 -29.18 13.50
C LEU A 594 38.31 -28.33 13.68
N PRO A 595 39.27 -28.38 12.73
CA PRO A 595 40.63 -27.92 12.96
C PRO A 595 40.73 -26.39 13.11
N ALA A 596 41.52 -25.93 14.08
CA ALA A 596 42.02 -24.57 14.11
C ALA A 596 43.17 -24.45 13.08
N ILE A 597 43.01 -23.58 12.08
CA ILE A 597 44.02 -23.32 11.05
C ILE A 597 44.91 -22.15 11.52
N THR A 598 46.21 -22.39 11.65
CA THR A 598 47.21 -21.33 11.89
C THR A 598 48.04 -21.13 10.62
N LEU A 599 47.98 -19.94 10.02
CA LEU A 599 48.83 -19.57 8.87
C LEU A 599 50.18 -19.02 9.39
N ALA A 600 51.29 -19.50 8.83
CA ALA A 600 52.62 -18.94 9.05
C ALA A 600 53.16 -18.40 7.72
N TRP A 601 53.60 -17.15 7.70
CA TRP A 601 54.27 -16.52 6.55
C TRP A 601 55.76 -16.31 6.84
N GLU A 602 56.63 -16.38 5.82
CA GLU A 602 58.01 -15.89 5.89
C GLU A 602 58.06 -14.37 5.66
N GLU A 603 59.02 -13.73 6.33
CA GLU A 603 59.06 -12.31 6.76
C GLU A 603 59.38 -11.28 5.65
N ALA A 604 59.45 -11.66 4.36
CA ALA A 604 60.24 -10.89 3.39
C ALA A 604 59.51 -9.86 2.50
N ASP A 605 58.17 -9.84 2.39
CA ASP A 605 57.50 -9.20 1.23
C ASP A 605 56.43 -8.13 1.54
N ILE A 606 56.42 -7.46 2.70
CA ILE A 606 55.45 -6.37 2.95
C ILE A 606 56.13 -5.10 3.49
N GLU A 607 56.41 -4.16 2.58
CA GLU A 607 56.81 -2.79 2.94
C GLU A 607 55.55 -1.92 3.14
N GLY A 608 55.30 -1.44 4.37
CA GLY A 608 54.34 -0.35 4.62
C GLY A 608 53.11 -0.62 5.50
N VAL A 609 52.97 -1.77 6.18
CA VAL A 609 51.88 -1.98 7.15
C VAL A 609 52.35 -1.63 8.57
N PRO A 610 51.77 -0.62 9.25
CA PRO A 610 52.24 -0.16 10.54
C PRO A 610 51.48 -0.87 11.67
N ASN A 611 51.88 -2.09 12.04
CA ASN A 611 51.74 -2.66 13.39
C ASN A 611 52.14 -4.14 13.37
N VAL A 612 53.34 -4.38 13.88
CA VAL A 612 53.93 -5.69 14.18
C VAL A 612 53.94 -5.89 15.69
N ASP A 613 53.86 -7.13 16.16
CA ASP A 613 54.01 -7.42 17.60
C ASP A 613 55.47 -7.22 18.07
N GLU A 614 55.73 -7.47 19.36
CA GLU A 614 57.05 -7.31 19.99
C GLU A 614 58.17 -8.21 19.40
N ASN A 615 57.88 -9.03 18.39
CA ASN A 615 58.83 -9.84 17.62
C ASN A 615 58.76 -9.61 16.09
N ASP A 616 58.31 -8.44 15.63
CA ASP A 616 58.28 -8.04 14.20
C ASP A 616 57.40 -8.92 13.28
N LYS A 617 56.40 -9.65 13.81
CA LYS A 617 55.46 -10.44 13.00
C LYS A 617 54.15 -9.71 12.67
N PRO A 618 53.66 -9.73 11.41
CA PRO A 618 52.30 -9.31 11.10
C PRO A 618 51.31 -10.32 11.70
N VAL A 619 50.39 -9.85 12.54
CA VAL A 619 49.36 -10.70 13.17
C VAL A 619 48.05 -10.54 12.42
N VAL A 620 47.63 -11.57 11.67
CA VAL A 620 46.27 -11.71 11.13
C VAL A 620 45.59 -12.83 11.91
N TYR A 621 44.45 -12.54 12.55
CA TYR A 621 43.69 -13.51 13.32
C TYR A 621 42.68 -14.23 12.41
N ALA A 622 42.71 -15.56 12.39
CA ALA A 622 41.58 -16.36 11.97
C ALA A 622 40.66 -16.55 13.18
N LYS A 623 39.41 -16.09 13.07
CA LYS A 623 38.35 -16.41 14.03
C LYS A 623 37.23 -17.13 13.29
N ASN A 624 36.61 -18.08 13.98
CA ASN A 624 35.25 -18.44 13.63
C ASN A 624 34.38 -17.24 14.00
N ASP A 625 33.55 -16.79 13.06
CA ASP A 625 32.51 -15.84 13.40
C ASP A 625 31.47 -16.48 14.35
N TYR A 626 30.46 -15.70 14.74
CA TYR A 626 29.39 -16.14 15.62
C TYR A 626 28.59 -17.35 15.07
N TYR A 627 28.76 -17.66 13.78
CA TYR A 627 28.00 -18.64 13.01
C TYR A 627 28.82 -19.88 12.61
N GLY A 628 30.14 -19.85 12.84
CA GLY A 628 31.04 -20.99 12.62
C GLY A 628 31.77 -20.97 11.26
N HIS A 629 31.82 -19.83 10.58
CA HIS A 629 32.53 -19.67 9.30
C HIS A 629 33.96 -19.17 9.49
N PHE A 630 34.86 -19.55 8.57
CA PHE A 630 36.23 -19.04 8.52
C PHE A 630 36.25 -17.63 7.93
N VAL A 631 36.64 -16.63 8.72
CA VAL A 631 36.77 -15.25 8.23
C VAL A 631 38.16 -14.69 8.56
N LEU A 632 38.79 -14.04 7.58
CA LEU A 632 40.06 -13.33 7.74
C LEU A 632 39.80 -11.86 8.08
N THR A 633 40.38 -11.36 9.18
CA THR A 633 40.21 -9.96 9.63
C THR A 633 41.55 -9.26 9.84
N THR A 634 41.63 -7.98 9.51
CA THR A 634 42.72 -7.08 9.92
C THR A 634 42.58 -6.65 11.39
N ASN A 635 43.65 -6.11 11.99
CA ASN A 635 43.70 -5.70 13.41
C ASN A 635 42.74 -4.54 13.77
N ASP A 636 42.26 -3.80 12.79
CA ASP A 636 41.25 -2.74 12.88
C ASP A 636 39.80 -3.25 12.70
N GLY A 637 39.61 -4.59 12.62
CA GLY A 637 38.29 -5.21 12.53
C GLY A 637 37.70 -5.25 11.13
N LYS A 638 38.51 -5.01 10.09
CA LYS A 638 38.08 -5.02 8.69
C LYS A 638 38.19 -6.43 8.11
N TYR A 639 37.11 -6.92 7.52
CA TYR A 639 37.07 -8.23 6.87
C TYR A 639 37.86 -8.21 5.55
N LEU A 640 38.66 -9.25 5.31
CA LEU A 640 39.49 -9.42 4.10
C LEU A 640 38.83 -10.32 3.04
N THR A 641 37.65 -10.85 3.32
CA THR A 641 36.77 -11.58 2.39
C THR A 641 35.45 -10.84 2.29
N ASN A 642 34.87 -10.75 1.09
CA ASN A 642 33.51 -10.22 0.91
C ASN A 642 32.50 -11.11 1.64
N VAL A 643 31.53 -10.47 2.28
CA VAL A 643 30.37 -11.01 3.00
C VAL A 643 29.65 -12.07 2.13
N THR A 644 29.40 -13.28 2.64
CA THR A 644 28.88 -14.44 1.89
C THR A 644 27.35 -14.57 1.98
N ALA A 645 26.67 -15.14 0.95
CA ALA A 645 25.21 -15.36 0.86
C ALA A 645 24.47 -15.75 2.14
N ASP A 646 25.06 -16.63 2.94
CA ASP A 646 24.46 -17.09 4.18
C ASP A 646 24.24 -15.91 5.14
N GLN A 647 25.08 -14.87 5.17
CA GLN A 647 24.88 -13.72 6.06
C GLN A 647 23.67 -12.87 5.69
N ALA A 648 23.44 -12.60 4.41
CA ALA A 648 22.26 -11.83 3.96
C ALA A 648 20.95 -12.63 4.13
N VAL A 649 20.97 -13.92 3.79
CA VAL A 649 19.82 -14.82 4.04
C VAL A 649 19.61 -15.02 5.53
N LEU A 650 20.67 -15.07 6.35
CA LEU A 650 20.56 -15.20 7.81
C LEU A 650 20.13 -13.88 8.50
N GLU A 651 20.47 -12.71 7.96
CA GLU A 651 19.96 -11.41 8.39
C GLU A 651 18.45 -11.31 8.08
N ALA A 652 18.04 -11.60 6.85
CA ALA A 652 16.61 -11.66 6.50
C ALA A 652 15.86 -12.77 7.24
N TYR A 653 16.52 -13.91 7.52
CA TYR A 653 16.01 -14.96 8.39
C TYR A 653 15.79 -14.41 9.79
N ASP A 654 16.75 -13.65 10.34
CA ASP A 654 16.65 -13.05 11.67
C ASP A 654 15.54 -12.00 11.73
N ASP A 655 15.35 -11.21 10.68
CA ASP A 655 14.24 -10.27 10.55
C ASP A 655 12.88 -10.99 10.47
N ILE A 656 12.74 -12.01 9.62
CA ILE A 656 11.51 -12.82 9.50
C ILE A 656 11.24 -13.55 10.81
N TYR A 657 12.28 -14.08 11.43
CA TYR A 657 12.22 -14.73 12.72
C TYR A 657 11.78 -13.76 13.82
N ASP A 658 12.27 -12.51 13.79
CA ASP A 658 11.90 -11.47 14.73
C ASP A 658 10.48 -10.93 14.50
N GLU A 659 10.05 -10.89 13.25
CA GLU A 659 8.68 -10.57 12.86
C GLU A 659 7.69 -11.66 13.29
N THR A 660 8.07 -12.95 13.26
CA THR A 660 7.11 -14.05 13.44
C THR A 660 6.37 -14.03 14.79
N PHE A 661 5.09 -13.67 14.73
CA PHE A 661 4.08 -13.79 15.78
C PHE A 661 3.04 -14.85 15.35
N SER A 662 2.62 -15.72 16.27
CA SER A 662 1.54 -16.69 16.05
C SER A 662 0.73 -16.89 17.33
N ALA A 663 -0.56 -16.55 17.26
CA ALA A 663 -1.49 -16.66 18.37
C ALA A 663 -2.86 -17.13 17.89
N THR A 664 -3.41 -18.15 18.56
CA THR A 664 -4.81 -18.55 18.40
C THR A 664 -5.65 -17.78 19.40
N ALA A 665 -6.69 -17.10 18.93
CA ALA A 665 -7.62 -16.35 19.75
C ALA A 665 -9.07 -16.80 19.55
N SER A 666 -9.89 -16.52 20.54
CA SER A 666 -11.34 -16.72 20.51
C SER A 666 -12.01 -15.52 21.16
N GLY A 667 -13.28 -15.27 20.84
CA GLY A 667 -13.98 -14.16 21.43
C GLY A 667 -15.31 -13.86 20.78
N VAL A 668 -15.70 -12.60 20.80
CA VAL A 668 -16.99 -12.13 20.30
C VAL A 668 -16.82 -10.83 19.51
N TYR A 669 -17.64 -10.69 18.47
CA TYR A 669 -17.74 -9.53 17.61
C TYR A 669 -19.20 -9.08 17.58
N VAL A 670 -19.43 -7.79 17.81
CA VAL A 670 -20.76 -7.16 17.80
C VAL A 670 -20.77 -6.09 16.72
N TYR A 671 -21.75 -6.16 15.83
CA TYR A 671 -21.85 -5.32 14.65
C TYR A 671 -23.29 -4.98 14.33
N TYR A 672 -23.48 -3.99 13.47
CA TYR A 672 -24.76 -3.60 12.93
C TYR A 672 -24.93 -4.22 11.55
N ASP A 673 -26.10 -4.77 11.28
CA ASP A 673 -26.43 -5.51 10.05
C ASP A 673 -27.94 -5.40 9.86
N LYS A 674 -28.31 -4.35 9.12
CA LYS A 674 -29.68 -3.91 8.86
C LYS A 674 -30.31 -4.72 7.76
N ASP A 675 -29.55 -5.05 6.72
CA ASP A 675 -30.02 -5.75 5.52
C ASP A 675 -30.04 -7.28 5.66
N LEU A 676 -29.43 -7.81 6.72
CA LEU A 676 -29.38 -9.23 7.10
C LEU A 676 -28.52 -10.07 6.15
N ASP A 677 -27.54 -9.46 5.48
CA ASP A 677 -26.63 -10.15 4.58
C ASP A 677 -25.52 -10.94 5.33
N GLY A 678 -25.33 -10.65 6.62
CA GLY A 678 -24.31 -11.27 7.47
C GLY A 678 -22.95 -10.57 7.45
N THR A 679 -22.86 -9.43 6.75
CA THR A 679 -21.77 -8.46 6.73
C THR A 679 -22.10 -7.32 7.70
N ALA A 680 -21.09 -6.53 8.07
CA ALA A 680 -21.29 -5.38 8.95
C ALA A 680 -21.49 -4.10 8.14
N ASP A 681 -22.58 -3.41 8.43
CA ASP A 681 -22.88 -2.07 7.92
C ASP A 681 -21.91 -1.04 8.50
N GLU A 682 -21.51 -0.06 7.70
CA GLU A 682 -20.60 1.00 8.11
C GLU A 682 -21.26 1.99 9.09
N PHE A 683 -20.56 2.28 10.19
CA PHE A 683 -20.88 3.39 11.10
C PHE A 683 -19.58 3.91 11.74
N ALA A 684 -19.54 5.17 12.15
CA ALA A 684 -18.34 5.77 12.75
C ALA A 684 -18.13 5.31 14.21
N GLU A 685 -16.87 5.27 14.69
CA GLU A 685 -16.53 4.83 16.06
C GLU A 685 -17.17 5.70 17.16
N ASP A 686 -17.50 6.96 16.86
CA ASP A 686 -18.14 7.92 17.75
C ASP A 686 -19.68 7.96 17.61
N ASP A 687 -20.27 7.13 16.76
CA ASP A 687 -21.73 7.00 16.62
C ASP A 687 -22.36 6.43 17.92
N LYS A 688 -23.59 6.83 18.20
CA LYS A 688 -24.42 6.24 19.25
C LYS A 688 -24.62 4.72 19.07
N LEU A 689 -24.64 4.23 17.82
CA LEU A 689 -24.65 2.80 17.53
C LEU A 689 -23.34 2.12 17.95
N ALA A 690 -22.20 2.79 17.76
CA ALA A 690 -20.89 2.31 18.21
C ALA A 690 -20.82 2.21 19.75
N GLU A 691 -21.31 3.23 20.46
CA GLU A 691 -21.40 3.19 21.93
C GLU A 691 -22.24 1.99 22.41
N SER A 692 -23.37 1.72 21.73
CA SER A 692 -24.27 0.63 22.07
C SER A 692 -23.68 -0.74 21.75
N ALA A 693 -22.95 -0.88 20.63
CA ALA A 693 -22.21 -2.08 20.26
C ALA A 693 -21.07 -2.38 21.25
N GLN A 694 -20.32 -1.36 21.68
CA GLN A 694 -19.27 -1.48 22.70
C GLN A 694 -19.83 -1.92 24.06
N GLN A 695 -20.96 -1.34 24.48
CA GLN A 695 -21.65 -1.74 25.71
C GLN A 695 -22.15 -3.20 25.63
N LEU A 696 -22.73 -3.60 24.50
CA LEU A 696 -23.23 -4.96 24.30
C LEU A 696 -22.09 -5.99 24.31
N VAL A 697 -20.98 -5.76 23.59
CA VAL A 697 -19.84 -6.70 23.56
C VAL A 697 -19.25 -6.90 24.96
N THR A 698 -19.12 -5.81 25.73
CA THR A 698 -18.63 -5.83 27.10
C THR A 698 -19.57 -6.60 28.03
N LEU A 699 -20.89 -6.43 27.86
CA LEU A 699 -21.90 -7.11 28.64
C LEU A 699 -21.90 -8.63 28.39
N ILE A 700 -21.83 -9.05 27.11
CA ILE A 700 -21.75 -10.45 26.72
C ILE A 700 -20.49 -11.10 27.30
N TRP A 701 -19.34 -10.43 27.13
CA TRP A 701 -18.06 -10.91 27.64
C TRP A 701 -18.10 -11.12 29.15
N LYS A 702 -18.62 -10.13 29.88
CA LYS A 702 -18.76 -10.20 31.34
C LYS A 702 -19.68 -11.33 31.79
N ALA A 703 -20.85 -11.49 31.15
CA ALA A 703 -21.78 -12.56 31.50
C ALA A 703 -21.17 -13.95 31.23
N ALA A 704 -20.45 -14.12 30.11
CA ALA A 704 -19.76 -15.37 29.81
C ALA A 704 -18.65 -15.67 30.82
N LYS A 705 -17.89 -14.65 31.22
CA LYS A 705 -16.86 -14.77 32.26
C LYS A 705 -17.46 -15.12 33.63
N GLU A 706 -18.60 -14.55 34.01
CA GLU A 706 -19.29 -14.89 35.26
C GLU A 706 -19.73 -16.37 35.28
N LEU A 707 -20.22 -16.90 34.16
CA LEU A 707 -20.53 -18.33 34.03
C LEU A 707 -19.27 -19.20 34.14
N TYR A 708 -18.17 -18.74 33.51
CA TYR A 708 -16.88 -19.40 33.56
C TYR A 708 -16.27 -19.42 34.97
N ASP A 709 -16.39 -18.33 35.74
CA ASP A 709 -15.87 -18.19 37.10
C ASP A 709 -16.74 -18.86 38.17
N ALA A 710 -18.03 -19.08 37.89
CA ALA A 710 -18.94 -19.82 38.77
C ALA A 710 -18.62 -21.33 38.85
N LYS A 711 -17.74 -21.86 37.99
CA LYS A 711 -17.33 -23.27 37.97
C LYS A 711 -15.94 -23.44 38.58
N ASP A 712 -15.78 -24.52 39.36
CA ASP A 712 -14.46 -24.97 39.79
C ASP A 712 -13.59 -25.35 38.58
N PHE A 713 -12.27 -25.15 38.68
CA PHE A 713 -11.30 -25.42 37.59
C PHE A 713 -11.39 -26.84 36.99
N SER A 714 -11.89 -27.84 37.74
CA SER A 714 -12.09 -29.22 37.26
C SER A 714 -13.35 -29.43 36.41
N HIS A 715 -14.23 -28.43 36.33
CA HIS A 715 -15.51 -28.47 35.61
C HIS A 715 -15.69 -27.27 34.68
N LYS A 716 -14.62 -26.52 34.36
CA LYS A 716 -14.68 -25.43 33.39
C LYS A 716 -14.72 -25.97 31.96
N GLU A 717 -15.65 -25.44 31.17
CA GLU A 717 -15.72 -25.63 29.71
C GLU A 717 -14.99 -24.49 28.99
N SER A 718 -14.86 -24.57 27.66
CA SER A 718 -14.16 -23.54 26.87
C SER A 718 -14.87 -22.19 26.94
N MET A 719 -14.09 -21.12 26.78
CA MET A 719 -14.64 -19.76 26.69
C MET A 719 -15.73 -19.64 25.61
N THR A 720 -15.48 -20.21 24.43
CA THR A 720 -16.46 -20.26 23.33
C THR A 720 -17.78 -20.91 23.74
N THR A 721 -17.75 -21.91 24.63
CA THR A 721 -18.97 -22.55 25.12
C THR A 721 -19.81 -21.59 25.97
N TYR A 722 -19.19 -20.84 26.88
CA TYR A 722 -19.90 -19.86 27.69
C TYR A 722 -20.38 -18.65 26.87
N LEU A 723 -19.60 -18.19 25.90
CA LEU A 723 -20.03 -17.16 24.94
C LEU A 723 -21.27 -17.63 24.18
N ASN A 724 -21.28 -18.85 23.65
CA ASN A 724 -22.44 -19.42 22.96
C ASN A 724 -23.69 -19.52 23.86
N ILE A 725 -23.55 -19.78 25.16
CA ILE A 725 -24.69 -19.79 26.10
C ILE A 725 -25.32 -18.40 26.19
N VAL A 726 -24.50 -17.35 26.35
CA VAL A 726 -24.97 -15.97 26.50
C VAL A 726 -25.51 -15.42 25.17
N VAL A 727 -24.82 -15.67 24.06
CA VAL A 727 -25.27 -15.27 22.72
C VAL A 727 -26.61 -15.93 22.38
N ARG A 728 -26.79 -17.21 22.72
CA ARG A 728 -28.09 -17.88 22.55
C ARG A 728 -29.19 -17.25 23.41
N GLU A 729 -28.87 -16.78 24.61
CA GLU A 729 -29.83 -16.04 25.44
C GLU A 729 -30.24 -14.71 24.79
N TYR A 730 -29.27 -13.98 24.23
CA TYR A 730 -29.51 -12.78 23.44
C TYR A 730 -30.37 -13.09 22.21
N GLU A 731 -30.05 -14.11 21.41
CA GLU A 731 -30.81 -14.52 20.22
C GLU A 731 -32.27 -14.88 20.54
N LEU A 732 -32.51 -15.58 21.64
CA LEU A 732 -33.85 -16.00 22.07
C LEU A 732 -34.64 -14.89 22.76
N SER A 733 -34.02 -13.75 23.07
CA SER A 733 -34.68 -12.62 23.70
C SER A 733 -35.67 -11.92 22.75
N SER A 734 -36.83 -11.55 23.27
CA SER A 734 -37.84 -10.80 22.51
C SER A 734 -37.47 -9.33 22.43
N SER A 735 -37.46 -8.76 21.24
CA SER A 735 -37.27 -7.32 21.00
C SER A 735 -38.41 -6.45 21.55
N ILE A 736 -39.49 -7.02 22.11
CA ILE A 736 -40.72 -6.30 22.48
C ILE A 736 -40.93 -6.19 24.02
N SER A 737 -40.02 -6.75 24.83
CA SER A 737 -40.15 -6.81 26.30
C SER A 737 -39.11 -5.95 27.03
N THR A 738 -39.55 -4.82 27.59
CA THR A 738 -38.72 -3.86 28.35
C THR A 738 -38.16 -4.38 29.68
N GLN A 739 -38.50 -5.62 30.07
CA GLN A 739 -37.96 -6.28 31.28
C GLN A 739 -36.70 -7.10 31.01
N ASN A 740 -36.26 -7.21 29.75
CA ASN A 740 -35.07 -7.96 29.37
C ASN A 740 -33.84 -7.03 29.25
N VAL A 741 -32.69 -7.44 29.79
CA VAL A 741 -31.41 -6.72 29.71
C VAL A 741 -30.88 -6.58 28.27
N TRP A 742 -31.33 -7.44 27.35
CA TRP A 742 -30.97 -7.44 25.93
C TRP A 742 -31.87 -6.53 25.06
N TYR A 743 -32.95 -5.99 25.63
CA TYR A 743 -34.05 -5.36 24.88
C TYR A 743 -33.62 -4.16 24.02
N SER A 744 -32.86 -3.21 24.58
CA SER A 744 -32.46 -1.99 23.87
C SER A 744 -31.58 -2.31 22.66
N TYR A 745 -30.58 -3.17 22.84
CA TYR A 745 -29.65 -3.54 21.79
C TYR A 745 -30.32 -4.33 20.64
N LYS A 746 -31.35 -5.13 20.96
CA LYS A 746 -32.18 -5.82 19.95
C LYS A 746 -33.04 -4.86 19.13
N GLN A 747 -33.51 -3.77 19.73
CA GLN A 747 -34.25 -2.71 19.03
C GLN A 747 -33.32 -1.92 18.10
N GLU A 748 -32.07 -1.72 18.51
CA GLU A 748 -31.02 -1.06 17.73
C GLU A 748 -30.42 -1.95 16.62
N GLY A 749 -30.94 -3.16 16.43
CA GLY A 749 -30.59 -4.02 15.28
C GLY A 749 -29.28 -4.80 15.42
N LEU A 750 -28.54 -4.66 16.52
CA LEU A 750 -27.20 -5.27 16.69
C LEU A 750 -27.19 -6.80 16.56
N ARG A 751 -26.14 -7.32 15.92
CA ARG A 751 -25.82 -8.73 15.72
C ARG A 751 -24.55 -9.12 16.47
N ILE A 752 -24.42 -10.42 16.73
CA ILE A 752 -23.30 -10.98 17.48
C ILE A 752 -22.75 -12.19 16.75
N LYS A 753 -21.44 -12.25 16.57
CA LYS A 753 -20.70 -13.38 16.03
C LYS A 753 -19.69 -13.89 17.06
N VAL A 754 -19.69 -15.19 17.31
CA VAL A 754 -18.69 -15.84 18.17
C VAL A 754 -17.50 -16.26 17.31
N ILE A 755 -16.30 -15.85 17.71
CA ILE A 755 -15.04 -16.18 17.05
C ILE A 755 -14.46 -17.41 17.74
N SER A 756 -14.41 -18.54 17.02
CA SER A 756 -13.91 -19.81 17.53
C SER A 756 -12.54 -20.13 16.95
N SER A 757 -11.50 -20.01 17.76
CA SER A 757 -10.15 -20.55 17.50
C SER A 757 -9.51 -20.07 16.19
N SER A 758 -9.53 -18.77 15.92
CA SER A 758 -8.84 -18.15 14.77
C SER A 758 -7.36 -17.96 15.07
N THR A 759 -6.48 -18.30 14.12
CA THR A 759 -5.03 -18.09 14.27
C THR A 759 -4.61 -16.81 13.56
N TYR A 760 -3.89 -15.96 14.28
CA TYR A 760 -3.38 -14.68 13.81
C TYR A 760 -1.85 -14.72 13.74
N SER A 761 -1.31 -14.12 12.70
CA SER A 761 0.10 -13.94 12.40
C SER A 761 0.35 -12.57 11.77
N ASN A 762 1.61 -12.21 11.49
CA ASN A 762 1.92 -10.99 10.76
C ASN A 762 1.37 -10.96 9.32
N SER A 763 1.07 -12.11 8.74
CA SER A 763 0.51 -12.25 7.39
C SER A 763 -1.02 -12.33 7.37
N SER A 764 -1.69 -12.19 8.52
CA SER A 764 -3.16 -12.22 8.55
C SER A 764 -3.73 -10.94 7.97
N ASN A 765 -4.51 -11.07 6.89
CA ASN A 765 -5.22 -9.95 6.26
C ASN A 765 -6.47 -9.58 7.07
N VAL A 766 -6.29 -8.83 8.16
CA VAL A 766 -7.35 -8.36 9.08
C VAL A 766 -7.05 -6.94 9.55
N HIS A 767 -8.05 -6.22 10.06
CA HIS A 767 -7.90 -4.86 10.57
C HIS A 767 -6.75 -4.69 11.59
N GLU A 768 -5.99 -3.59 11.50
CA GLU A 768 -4.78 -3.35 12.30
C GLU A 768 -5.03 -3.41 13.82
N ASN A 769 -6.17 -2.89 14.28
CA ASN A 769 -6.56 -2.93 15.69
C ASN A 769 -6.71 -4.37 16.22
N ILE A 770 -7.18 -5.33 15.40
CA ILE A 770 -7.25 -6.75 15.78
C ILE A 770 -5.84 -7.30 15.96
N LEU A 771 -4.95 -7.07 14.98
CA LEU A 771 -3.57 -7.51 15.07
C LEU A 771 -2.85 -6.92 16.28
N THR A 772 -3.04 -5.62 16.55
CA THR A 772 -2.45 -4.92 17.69
C THR A 772 -2.90 -5.52 19.01
N ALA A 773 -4.20 -5.77 19.19
CA ALA A 773 -4.73 -6.38 20.41
C ALA A 773 -4.21 -7.81 20.62
N VAL A 774 -4.23 -8.66 19.57
CA VAL A 774 -3.79 -10.06 19.66
C VAL A 774 -2.26 -10.15 19.86
N LYS A 775 -1.47 -9.31 19.18
CA LYS A 775 -0.01 -9.20 19.39
C LYS A 775 0.32 -8.77 20.81
N GLY A 776 -0.43 -7.81 21.36
CA GLY A 776 -0.31 -7.40 22.75
C GLY A 776 -0.51 -8.58 23.72
N MET A 777 -1.64 -9.29 23.59
CA MET A 777 -1.94 -10.45 24.44
C MET A 777 -0.91 -11.57 24.31
N TRP A 778 -0.45 -11.85 23.09
CA TRP A 778 0.64 -12.79 22.87
C TRP A 778 1.91 -12.37 23.60
N SER A 779 2.30 -11.10 23.53
CA SER A 779 3.49 -10.60 24.22
C SER A 779 3.40 -10.81 25.72
N ASP A 780 2.24 -10.56 26.32
CA ASP A 780 2.03 -10.79 27.76
C ASP A 780 2.08 -12.29 28.13
N ILE A 781 1.56 -13.18 27.28
CA ILE A 781 1.61 -14.63 27.50
C ILE A 781 3.03 -15.18 27.36
N VAL A 782 3.74 -14.75 26.32
CA VAL A 782 5.13 -15.17 26.06
C VAL A 782 6.06 -14.69 27.16
N ASN A 783 5.85 -13.48 27.68
CA ASN A 783 6.66 -12.87 28.73
C ASN A 783 6.11 -13.10 30.15
N TYR A 784 5.20 -14.07 30.31
CA TYR A 784 4.56 -14.35 31.59
C TYR A 784 5.56 -14.73 32.69
N ASN A 785 5.43 -14.07 33.85
CA ASN A 785 6.19 -14.36 35.06
C ASN A 785 5.24 -14.74 36.20
N ASP A 786 5.60 -15.78 36.95
CA ASP A 786 4.85 -16.19 38.14
C ASP A 786 4.91 -15.09 39.22
N GLU A 787 3.94 -15.06 40.15
CA GLU A 787 3.87 -14.11 41.28
C GLU A 787 5.16 -14.02 42.14
N ASP A 788 5.99 -15.09 42.13
CA ASP A 788 7.26 -15.15 42.85
C ASP A 788 8.46 -14.58 42.02
N GLY A 789 8.20 -13.97 40.85
CA GLY A 789 9.20 -13.29 40.01
C GLY A 789 10.16 -14.18 39.22
N THR A 790 9.82 -15.47 39.05
CA THR A 790 10.61 -16.41 38.25
C THR A 790 9.84 -16.87 37.02
N ALA A 791 10.45 -16.77 35.84
CA ALA A 791 9.81 -17.09 34.56
C ALA A 791 9.31 -18.54 34.49
N THR A 792 8.09 -18.73 33.97
CA THR A 792 7.55 -20.01 33.51
C THR A 792 7.01 -19.77 32.11
N SER A 793 7.54 -20.49 31.11
CA SER A 793 7.08 -20.31 29.73
C SER A 793 5.68 -20.90 29.55
N LEU A 794 4.73 -20.06 29.13
CA LEU A 794 3.39 -20.47 28.71
C LEU A 794 3.29 -20.75 27.20
N THR A 795 4.41 -20.61 26.48
CA THR A 795 4.50 -20.80 25.04
C THR A 795 4.01 -22.18 24.60
N GLY A 796 3.17 -22.20 23.57
CA GLY A 796 2.62 -23.41 22.95
C GLY A 796 1.57 -24.13 23.79
N GLN A 797 1.28 -23.65 25.01
CA GLN A 797 0.28 -24.24 25.89
C GLN A 797 -1.11 -23.77 25.52
N ASN A 798 -2.08 -24.70 25.55
CA ASN A 798 -3.49 -24.33 25.42
C ASN A 798 -4.00 -23.85 26.79
N LEU A 799 -4.40 -22.58 26.85
CA LEU A 799 -4.90 -21.92 28.05
C LEU A 799 -6.40 -22.15 28.27
N ASP A 800 -7.14 -22.60 27.26
CA ASP A 800 -8.59 -22.82 27.29
C ASP A 800 -8.94 -24.32 27.43
N PRO A 801 -9.74 -24.75 28.44
CA PRO A 801 -10.42 -23.93 29.43
C PRO A 801 -9.48 -23.42 30.54
N VAL A 802 -8.45 -24.18 30.92
CA VAL A 802 -7.50 -23.82 31.97
C VAL A 802 -6.17 -24.54 31.72
N TYR A 803 -5.06 -23.83 31.70
CA TYR A 803 -3.73 -24.43 31.79
C TYR A 803 -3.27 -24.54 33.25
N ARG A 804 -2.87 -25.74 33.68
CA ARG A 804 -2.48 -26.03 35.06
C ARG A 804 -1.06 -26.59 35.13
N TYR A 805 -0.22 -25.99 35.97
CA TYR A 805 1.12 -26.50 36.27
C TYR A 805 1.45 -26.41 37.77
N VAL A 806 2.47 -27.16 38.18
CA VAL A 806 2.94 -27.21 39.57
C VAL A 806 4.40 -26.77 39.61
N LYS A 807 4.71 -25.78 40.44
CA LYS A 807 6.08 -25.29 40.66
C LYS A 807 6.26 -25.00 42.14
N ASN A 808 7.39 -25.43 42.72
CA ASN A 808 7.69 -25.28 44.16
C ASN A 808 6.56 -25.75 45.11
N SER A 809 5.83 -26.81 44.74
CA SER A 809 4.66 -27.33 45.47
C SER A 809 3.43 -26.39 45.53
N LYS A 810 3.43 -25.29 44.76
CA LYS A 810 2.25 -24.46 44.50
C LYS A 810 1.63 -24.86 43.15
N VAL A 811 0.31 -24.81 43.07
CA VAL A 811 -0.46 -25.04 41.84
C VAL A 811 -0.81 -23.70 41.24
N TYR A 812 -0.49 -23.52 39.96
CA TYR A 812 -0.84 -22.33 39.18
C TYR A 812 -1.89 -22.73 38.14
N ASN A 813 -2.90 -21.89 37.98
CA ASN A 813 -3.94 -22.03 36.95
C ASN A 813 -3.94 -20.75 36.12
N VAL A 814 -3.71 -20.87 34.83
CA VAL A 814 -3.68 -19.76 33.87
C VAL A 814 -4.80 -19.96 32.86
N THR A 815 -5.47 -18.88 32.50
CA THR A 815 -6.66 -18.90 31.63
C THR A 815 -6.53 -17.80 30.58
N PRO A 816 -7.28 -17.85 29.46
CA PRO A 816 -7.22 -16.80 28.44
C PRO A 816 -7.65 -15.42 29.00
N TYR A 817 -8.61 -15.42 29.93
CA TYR A 817 -9.08 -14.22 30.63
C TYR A 817 -8.00 -13.50 31.44
N THR A 818 -6.94 -14.21 31.87
CA THR A 818 -5.82 -13.63 32.63
C THR A 818 -5.12 -12.50 31.86
N PHE A 819 -5.16 -12.55 30.53
CA PHE A 819 -4.49 -11.59 29.65
C PHE A 819 -5.47 -10.67 28.92
N ALA A 820 -6.66 -11.18 28.59
CA ALA A 820 -7.64 -10.44 27.79
C ALA A 820 -8.21 -9.20 28.49
N ASP A 821 -8.41 -9.23 29.81
CA ASP A 821 -9.04 -8.13 30.56
C ASP A 821 -8.26 -6.80 30.46
N LYS A 822 -6.94 -6.86 30.20
CA LYS A 822 -6.08 -5.68 30.03
C LYS A 822 -6.38 -4.90 28.74
N TYR A 823 -6.84 -5.59 27.70
CA TYR A 823 -7.04 -5.03 26.36
C TYR A 823 -8.48 -4.58 26.12
N GLY A 824 -9.44 -5.11 26.89
CA GLY A 824 -10.84 -4.70 26.81
C GLY A 824 -11.47 -4.95 25.44
N SER A 825 -12.59 -4.27 25.18
CA SER A 825 -13.22 -4.23 23.87
C SER A 825 -12.61 -3.12 23.00
N PHE A 826 -12.47 -3.35 21.70
CA PHE A 826 -11.90 -2.39 20.76
C PHE A 826 -12.67 -2.39 19.43
N TYR A 827 -12.61 -1.25 18.73
CA TYR A 827 -13.29 -1.06 17.45
C TYR A 827 -12.44 -1.58 16.27
N ALA A 828 -13.07 -2.34 15.37
CA ALA A 828 -12.50 -2.82 14.10
C ALA A 828 -13.62 -3.36 13.19
N ASP A 829 -13.39 -3.39 11.88
CA ASP A 829 -14.32 -3.93 10.87
C ASP A 829 -15.78 -3.50 11.10
N ASN A 830 -16.05 -2.19 11.27
CA ASN A 830 -17.42 -1.69 11.48
C ASN A 830 -18.15 -2.33 12.68
N GLY A 831 -17.42 -2.62 13.75
CA GLY A 831 -17.98 -3.19 14.97
C GLY A 831 -17.00 -3.26 16.12
N PHE A 832 -17.42 -3.91 17.21
CA PHE A 832 -16.59 -4.06 18.41
C PHE A 832 -16.24 -5.51 18.67
N TYR A 833 -14.96 -5.72 18.90
CA TYR A 833 -14.37 -7.01 19.24
C TYR A 833 -14.02 -7.07 20.71
N GLN A 834 -14.15 -8.25 21.31
CA GLN A 834 -13.44 -8.62 22.52
C GLN A 834 -12.88 -10.03 22.37
N LEU A 835 -11.55 -10.13 22.40
CA LEU A 835 -10.80 -11.35 22.12
C LEU A 835 -9.96 -11.79 23.33
N ALA A 836 -9.70 -13.09 23.42
CA ALA A 836 -8.65 -13.64 24.26
C ALA A 836 -7.79 -14.63 23.48
N VAL A 837 -6.47 -14.51 23.61
CA VAL A 837 -5.52 -15.50 23.09
C VAL A 837 -5.62 -16.77 23.94
N THR A 838 -6.02 -17.87 23.30
CA THR A 838 -6.14 -19.20 23.93
C THR A 838 -4.85 -20.00 23.81
N LYS A 839 -4.00 -19.70 22.81
CA LYS A 839 -2.68 -20.30 22.66
C LYS A 839 -1.74 -19.30 22.00
N ALA A 840 -0.61 -19.02 22.64
CA ALA A 840 0.46 -18.19 22.10
C ALA A 840 1.67 -19.06 21.83
N THR A 841 2.25 -18.98 20.63
CA THR A 841 3.50 -19.67 20.32
C THR A 841 4.60 -18.61 20.27
N ALA A 842 5.48 -18.60 21.27
CA ALA A 842 6.72 -17.82 21.21
C ALA A 842 7.78 -18.50 20.35
N ARG A 843 8.77 -17.68 20.02
CA ARG A 843 10.08 -18.06 19.50
C ARG A 843 10.67 -19.23 20.29
N THR A 844 11.21 -20.24 19.62
CA THR A 844 12.06 -21.24 20.28
C THR A 844 13.36 -20.54 20.68
N ALA A 845 13.58 -20.24 21.96
CA ALA A 845 14.82 -19.59 22.38
C ALA A 845 16.03 -20.44 22.01
N TYR A 846 16.91 -19.91 21.14
CA TYR A 846 18.26 -20.42 20.95
C TYR A 846 19.07 -20.16 22.22
N GLU A 847 18.90 -20.98 23.26
CA GLU A 847 19.84 -20.96 24.38
C GLU A 847 21.16 -21.62 23.93
N TYR A 848 22.18 -20.81 23.66
CA TYR A 848 23.58 -21.24 23.60
C TYR A 848 24.05 -21.72 24.99
N LYS A 849 23.57 -22.87 25.45
CA LYS A 849 24.10 -23.55 26.63
C LYS A 849 24.43 -24.99 26.28
N THR A 850 25.69 -25.17 25.90
CA THR A 850 26.50 -26.39 26.01
C THR A 850 25.87 -27.72 25.52
N SER A 851 26.49 -28.27 24.47
CA SER A 851 26.62 -29.71 24.12
C SER A 851 25.51 -30.46 23.38
N THR A 852 24.33 -29.90 23.10
CA THR A 852 23.34 -30.52 22.18
C THR A 852 22.71 -29.46 21.29
N LYS A 853 23.16 -29.35 20.03
CA LYS A 853 22.84 -28.24 19.10
C LYS A 853 21.49 -28.43 18.39
N GLN A 854 20.64 -27.41 18.40
CA GLN A 854 19.80 -27.04 17.25
C GLN A 854 20.58 -25.96 16.49
N GLN A 855 20.80 -26.13 15.20
CA GLN A 855 21.61 -25.25 14.35
C GLN A 855 20.68 -24.54 13.36
N LYS A 856 20.83 -23.23 13.13
CA LYS A 856 20.10 -22.55 12.05
C LYS A 856 20.36 -23.30 10.73
N PRO A 857 19.37 -23.44 9.84
CA PRO A 857 19.60 -24.05 8.53
C PRO A 857 20.70 -23.27 7.82
N SER A 858 21.69 -23.97 7.27
CA SER A 858 22.62 -23.39 6.31
C SER A 858 22.11 -23.65 4.91
N LEU A 859 22.67 -22.94 3.93
CA LEU A 859 22.31 -23.13 2.53
C LEU A 859 22.47 -24.58 2.06
N TYR A 860 23.50 -25.27 2.56
CA TYR A 860 23.72 -26.70 2.30
C TYR A 860 22.56 -27.57 2.83
N ILE A 861 22.08 -27.30 4.05
CA ILE A 861 20.96 -28.07 4.62
C ILE A 861 19.67 -27.79 3.86
N TYR A 862 19.47 -26.54 3.41
CA TYR A 862 18.37 -26.16 2.51
C TYR A 862 18.44 -26.90 1.17
N GLU A 863 19.60 -26.93 0.50
CA GLU A 863 19.78 -27.66 -0.76
C GLU A 863 19.51 -29.16 -0.63
N GLN A 864 20.00 -29.78 0.45
CA GLN A 864 19.75 -31.19 0.68
C GLN A 864 18.26 -31.46 0.99
N TYR A 865 17.57 -30.54 1.68
CA TYR A 865 16.12 -30.63 1.89
C TYR A 865 15.34 -30.56 0.56
N GLN A 866 15.77 -29.75 -0.39
CA GLN A 866 15.14 -29.65 -1.72
C GLN A 866 15.39 -30.91 -2.57
N LEU A 867 16.54 -31.56 -2.41
CA LEU A 867 16.88 -32.79 -3.14
C LEU A 867 16.22 -34.04 -2.53
N ASP A 868 16.07 -34.09 -1.21
CA ASP A 868 15.43 -35.20 -0.48
C ASP A 868 14.84 -34.70 0.84
N SER A 869 13.56 -34.29 0.81
CA SER A 869 12.86 -33.76 1.98
C SER A 869 12.57 -34.82 3.07
N ASP A 870 12.68 -36.11 2.73
CA ASP A 870 12.47 -37.26 3.61
C ASP A 870 13.74 -37.72 4.33
N ASP A 871 14.90 -37.09 4.08
CA ASP A 871 16.14 -37.39 4.79
C ASP A 871 16.00 -37.10 6.29
N ARG A 872 15.96 -38.17 7.09
CA ARG A 872 15.79 -38.11 8.55
C ARG A 872 16.77 -37.17 9.24
N ASP A 873 18.01 -37.07 8.77
CA ASP A 873 19.01 -36.23 9.45
C ASP A 873 18.69 -34.73 9.26
N ILE A 874 17.97 -34.37 8.19
CA ILE A 874 17.46 -33.03 7.88
C ILE A 874 16.10 -32.81 8.54
N THR A 875 15.18 -33.78 8.42
CA THR A 875 13.82 -33.69 8.96
C THR A 875 13.80 -33.56 10.49
N ILE A 876 14.75 -34.21 11.18
CA ILE A 876 14.87 -34.18 12.65
C ILE A 876 15.40 -32.84 13.18
N ASN A 877 16.20 -32.11 12.38
CA ASN A 877 16.97 -30.96 12.89
C ASN A 877 16.50 -29.59 12.37
N CYS A 878 16.05 -29.47 11.11
CA CYS A 878 15.87 -28.15 10.47
C CYS A 878 14.62 -27.98 9.58
N SER A 879 13.84 -29.02 9.28
CA SER A 879 12.71 -28.96 8.31
C SER A 879 11.73 -27.81 8.57
N SER A 880 11.22 -27.68 9.80
CA SER A 880 10.29 -26.59 10.14
C SER A 880 10.93 -25.21 10.08
N GLN A 881 12.25 -25.11 10.31
CA GLN A 881 12.98 -23.84 10.24
C GLN A 881 13.26 -23.43 8.80
N ILE A 882 13.47 -24.42 7.92
CA ILE A 882 13.62 -24.23 6.50
C ILE A 882 12.32 -23.66 5.92
N THR A 883 11.19 -24.33 6.16
CA THR A 883 9.90 -23.92 5.59
C THR A 883 9.37 -22.62 6.19
N THR A 884 9.58 -22.37 7.48
CA THR A 884 8.96 -21.24 8.19
C THR A 884 9.77 -19.95 8.10
N TYR A 885 11.10 -20.04 7.99
CA TYR A 885 11.99 -18.87 8.11
C TYR A 885 13.00 -18.77 6.97
N TYR A 886 13.68 -19.87 6.62
CA TYR A 886 14.80 -19.84 5.67
C TYR A 886 14.35 -19.69 4.21
N SER A 887 13.32 -20.42 3.77
CA SER A 887 12.71 -20.24 2.45
C SER A 887 12.11 -18.83 2.27
N PRO A 888 11.28 -18.32 3.20
CA PRO A 888 10.83 -16.92 3.16
C PRO A 888 11.97 -15.89 3.17
N ALA A 889 13.09 -16.16 3.85
CA ALA A 889 14.25 -15.28 3.85
C ALA A 889 14.93 -15.22 2.48
N ILE A 890 15.02 -16.35 1.78
CA ILE A 890 15.48 -16.40 0.40
C ILE A 890 14.54 -15.55 -0.49
N THR A 891 13.22 -15.69 -0.35
CA THR A 891 12.24 -14.88 -1.11
C THR A 891 12.35 -13.38 -0.81
N ARG A 892 12.53 -13.02 0.47
CA ARG A 892 12.71 -11.62 0.90
C ARG A 892 13.99 -11.01 0.33
N VAL A 893 15.06 -11.79 0.30
CA VAL A 893 16.35 -11.41 -0.31
C VAL A 893 16.26 -11.40 -1.85
N ALA A 894 15.39 -12.23 -2.45
CA ALA A 894 15.09 -12.24 -3.88
C ALA A 894 14.40 -10.94 -4.33
N GLY A 895 13.57 -10.34 -3.46
CA GLY A 895 12.96 -9.02 -3.68
C GLY A 895 13.85 -7.81 -3.38
N SER A 896 15.17 -8.00 -3.14
CA SER A 896 16.07 -6.91 -2.77
C SER A 896 16.66 -6.17 -3.98
N ASP A 897 17.07 -4.92 -3.75
CA ASP A 897 17.71 -4.03 -4.74
C ASP A 897 18.93 -4.67 -5.41
N VAL A 898 19.63 -5.59 -4.75
CA VAL A 898 20.81 -6.28 -5.30
C VAL A 898 20.43 -7.22 -6.44
N VAL A 899 19.34 -7.97 -6.31
CA VAL A 899 18.86 -8.90 -7.35
C VAL A 899 18.31 -8.10 -8.52
N ASN A 900 17.48 -7.10 -8.24
CA ASN A 900 16.94 -6.20 -9.26
C ASN A 900 18.07 -5.50 -10.04
N LYS A 901 19.09 -5.02 -9.34
CA LYS A 901 20.27 -4.41 -9.96
C LYS A 901 21.07 -5.39 -10.80
N ALA A 902 21.24 -6.64 -10.38
CA ALA A 902 21.93 -7.66 -11.17
C ALA A 902 21.17 -8.03 -12.46
N ILE A 903 19.84 -8.20 -12.35
CA ILE A 903 18.96 -8.44 -13.49
C ILE A 903 19.01 -7.25 -14.44
N LEU A 904 18.89 -6.02 -13.93
CA LEU A 904 18.93 -4.80 -14.75
C LEU A 904 20.30 -4.56 -15.40
N ASN A 905 21.40 -4.90 -14.72
CA ASN A 905 22.73 -4.86 -15.34
C ASN A 905 22.85 -5.87 -16.49
N SER A 906 22.35 -7.10 -16.29
CA SER A 906 22.30 -8.11 -17.35
C SER A 906 21.37 -7.68 -18.50
N ALA A 907 20.23 -7.06 -18.19
CA ALA A 907 19.34 -6.47 -19.17
C ALA A 907 20.05 -5.35 -19.96
N LYS A 908 20.77 -4.45 -19.29
CA LYS A 908 21.57 -3.38 -19.90
C LYS A 908 22.61 -3.92 -20.88
N GLU A 909 23.30 -5.00 -20.54
CA GLU A 909 24.24 -5.67 -21.45
C GLU A 909 23.53 -6.24 -22.69
N LEU A 910 22.34 -6.79 -22.49
CA LEU A 910 21.51 -7.35 -23.56
C LEU A 910 20.85 -6.30 -24.46
N LEU A 911 20.64 -5.06 -24.01
CA LEU A 911 19.95 -4.02 -24.78
C LEU A 911 20.52 -3.85 -26.19
N SER A 912 21.85 -3.88 -26.33
CA SER A 912 22.53 -3.74 -27.64
C SER A 912 22.20 -4.87 -28.64
N SER A 913 21.72 -6.02 -28.13
CA SER A 913 21.30 -7.17 -28.93
C SER A 913 19.81 -7.16 -29.27
N VAL A 914 19.00 -6.33 -28.58
CA VAL A 914 17.55 -6.25 -28.79
C VAL A 914 17.27 -5.57 -30.12
N LYS A 915 16.47 -6.24 -30.98
CA LYS A 915 16.09 -5.72 -32.30
C LYS A 915 14.59 -5.72 -32.46
N PHE A 916 14.03 -4.56 -32.83
CA PHE A 916 12.63 -4.45 -33.26
C PHE A 916 12.53 -4.61 -34.78
N THR A 917 11.51 -5.32 -35.25
CA THR A 917 11.36 -5.74 -36.67
C THR A 917 11.20 -4.57 -37.65
N GLU A 918 10.83 -3.39 -37.16
CA GLU A 918 10.69 -2.17 -37.98
C GLU A 918 11.80 -1.11 -37.74
N ASN A 919 12.89 -1.44 -37.03
CA ASN A 919 13.84 -0.44 -36.52
C ASN A 919 13.11 0.70 -35.78
N ASN A 920 12.21 0.34 -34.86
CA ASN A 920 11.48 1.31 -34.05
C ASN A 920 12.43 1.96 -33.03
N THR A 921 13.16 2.98 -33.50
CA THR A 921 14.19 3.71 -32.73
C THR A 921 13.62 4.30 -31.44
N LYS A 922 12.33 4.66 -31.42
CA LYS A 922 11.65 5.15 -30.22
C LYS A 922 11.56 4.04 -29.17
N LEU A 923 10.99 2.88 -29.51
CA LEU A 923 10.87 1.77 -28.54
C LEU A 923 12.23 1.35 -27.96
N HIS A 924 13.28 1.36 -28.79
CA HIS A 924 14.63 1.08 -28.31
C HIS A 924 15.18 2.17 -27.38
N ALA A 925 14.91 3.44 -27.67
CA ALA A 925 15.29 4.56 -26.81
C ALA A 925 14.53 4.53 -25.48
N ASP A 926 13.22 4.30 -25.51
CA ASP A 926 12.36 4.20 -24.34
C ASP A 926 12.79 3.01 -23.45
N LEU A 927 13.02 1.84 -24.04
CA LEU A 927 13.54 0.66 -23.34
C LEU A 927 14.90 0.94 -22.68
N THR A 928 15.81 1.61 -23.40
CA THR A 928 17.13 1.97 -22.87
C THR A 928 17.00 2.94 -21.70
N TYR A 929 16.17 3.96 -21.84
CA TYR A 929 15.93 4.95 -20.80
C TYR A 929 15.34 4.31 -19.54
N LEU A 930 14.37 3.41 -19.68
CA LEU A 930 13.77 2.68 -18.55
C LEU A 930 14.82 1.90 -17.75
N VAL A 931 15.69 1.15 -18.42
CA VAL A 931 16.75 0.37 -17.75
C VAL A 931 17.79 1.28 -17.09
N GLU A 932 18.22 2.35 -17.76
CA GLU A 932 19.22 3.26 -17.21
C GLU A 932 18.71 4.06 -16.02
N ALA A 933 17.48 4.57 -16.10
CA ALA A 933 16.85 5.30 -15.00
C ALA A 933 16.63 4.40 -13.78
N ALA A 934 16.21 3.14 -13.98
CA ALA A 934 16.04 2.17 -12.90
C ALA A 934 17.38 1.83 -12.21
N LEU A 935 18.47 1.69 -12.97
CA LEU A 935 19.80 1.44 -12.40
C LEU A 935 20.34 2.63 -11.62
N GLU A 936 20.13 3.86 -12.13
CA GLU A 936 20.64 5.07 -11.49
C GLU A 936 19.99 5.29 -10.10
N GLU A 937 18.71 4.96 -9.94
CA GLU A 937 18.06 5.04 -8.62
C GLU A 937 18.58 3.96 -7.66
N LEU A 938 18.79 2.73 -8.13
CA LEU A 938 19.40 1.64 -7.35
C LEU A 938 20.89 1.88 -7.03
N ASP A 939 21.53 2.88 -7.64
CA ASP A 939 22.88 3.36 -7.32
C ASP A 939 22.86 4.53 -6.30
N ALA A 940 21.71 5.17 -6.10
CA ALA A 940 21.54 6.31 -5.18
C ALA A 940 21.18 5.89 -3.74
N GLU A 941 20.84 4.61 -3.52
CA GLU A 941 20.64 3.97 -2.21
C GLU A 941 21.91 3.28 -1.70
#